data_AF-A0A261F9I2-F1
#
_entry.id   AF-A0A261F9I2-F1
#
_cell.length_a   1.000
_cell.length_b   1.000
_cell.length_c   1.000
_cell.angle_alpha   90.00
_cell.angle_beta   90.00
_cell.angle_gamma   90.00
#
_symmetry.space_group_name_H-M   'P 1'
#
loop_
_entity.id
_entity.type
_entity.pdbx_description
1 polymer ?
#
loop_
_entity_poly.entity_id
_entity_poly.type
_entity_poly.pdbx_seq_one_letter_code
_entity_poly.pdbx_strand_id
1 'polypeptide(L)'
;MKLPALHRYATRPGVFLTDDGGADAVVWSDTAEALWLSVIEDVGKPSVFADISLEYGEGIDSDAFFDAARRNPVVSRVIHDVHETLFQMQGPNYGKWMVHIPRVWEGMRYGYRADGPWRPQEGLQFNPRKFLIDPCAKGLEGGTHYGPELFAGLATTHHDGSVTSNPYSARSELDSIGYVPYSVFLTSHGTNSEDETREPTLDHPHIPWARTIIYELHVKGFTAQAPWLPQHLRGTYAGLAHPQTIAYLKGLGITSVELLPILASQTEPGIAARGMHNYWGYSPLNFFSPNPAYATKEHQRLGAKAVRQEVIDMVRALHQAGLEVILDVVYNHSCEGSQDGYSLSWRGLNGFSYYRRNPDVPSQLIDTTGTGNTFNFLNTEVINLAVDSLRYWAKTIGVDGFRFDLAVSLARLEYDFTPHHPFLYAIRADKLLGNLKLIMEPWDTGGGGWRTGKFNMPFSEWNDHFRDSTRRFWLTDQARLRNNWPAEIGMQEIATRLCGSSDLFASEPGRGAAASVNFLTAHDGFTLADLTRYDHKHNEANGENNMDGTSANFSDNFGVEGTTQDSQIGLLRQRAALGMIGQLLMSLGTPMLQAGDEFGRTQQGNNNAYCQDSPVSWLDWSWLTLGTEAWQTQRFRSTRKLLHLRQRLNQFHHHAFFTKTTKLGLLSPSQWVDWYIANGEHPSDNDWFNTQQRSFVMRLRSDNLSDVLVVINGDQITRDFLLPHDCGWELLWTSQNIHLTPAEGSQERVDEPTSYPYPAGGDALPSQTSLDAFHFDKESATTEEEMFLVSTTIRAAQEVDEQEHQLDVANPGEHVAIPGFTISLWLQR
;
A
#
# COMPACT_ATOMS: atom_id res chain seq x y z
N MET A 1 -3.17 33.16 14.90
CA MET A 1 -4.36 33.52 15.70
C MET A 1 -4.15 32.96 17.09
N LYS A 2 -4.21 33.78 18.15
CA LYS A 2 -4.18 33.27 19.53
C LYS A 2 -5.37 32.32 19.70
N LEU A 3 -5.10 31.05 20.01
CA LEU A 3 -6.14 30.13 20.42
C LEU A 3 -6.74 30.66 21.74
N PRO A 4 -8.06 30.81 21.87
CA PRO A 4 -8.64 31.19 23.14
C PRO A 4 -8.33 30.13 24.19
N ALA A 5 -8.11 30.54 25.44
CA ALA A 5 -8.01 29.63 26.57
C ALA A 5 -9.21 28.66 26.53
N LEU A 6 -8.92 27.36 26.53
CA LEU A 6 -9.92 26.30 26.42
C LEU A 6 -10.97 26.44 27.53
N HIS A 7 -12.10 27.08 27.22
CA HIS A 7 -13.25 27.08 28.10
C HIS A 7 -13.83 25.67 28.13
N ARG A 8 -13.35 24.85 29.08
CA ARG A 8 -13.87 23.59 29.62
C ARG A 8 -14.44 22.59 28.58
N TYR A 9 -13.86 21.38 28.65
CA TYR A 9 -14.11 20.21 27.80
C TYR A 9 -13.39 20.28 26.46
N ALA A 10 -12.09 19.98 26.47
CA ALA A 10 -11.43 19.50 25.26
C ALA A 10 -12.26 18.32 24.70
N THR A 11 -12.82 18.50 23.51
CA THR A 11 -13.68 17.49 22.88
C THR A 11 -12.88 16.44 22.12
N ARG A 12 -11.56 16.54 22.10
CA ARG A 12 -10.67 15.64 21.33
C ARG A 12 -9.54 15.13 22.24
N PRO A 13 -9.26 13.81 22.24
CA PRO A 13 -8.07 13.25 22.87
C PRO A 13 -6.77 13.81 22.27
N GLY A 14 -5.70 13.81 23.07
CA GLY A 14 -4.38 14.30 22.70
C GLY A 14 -3.74 15.14 23.81
N VAL A 15 -2.54 15.64 23.55
CA VAL A 15 -1.79 16.52 24.45
C VAL A 15 -1.64 17.88 23.77
N PHE A 16 -2.11 18.94 24.45
CA PHE A 16 -2.23 20.29 23.89
C PHE A 16 -1.44 21.28 24.74
N LEU A 17 -0.57 22.08 24.11
CA LEU A 17 0.19 23.13 24.80
C LEU A 17 -0.73 24.21 25.38
N THR A 18 -0.36 24.74 26.55
CA THR A 18 -1.05 25.85 27.22
C THR A 18 -0.14 27.07 27.34
N ASP A 19 -0.75 28.26 27.52
CA ASP A 19 -0.05 29.56 27.55
C ASP A 19 0.96 29.69 28.70
N ASP A 20 0.83 28.89 29.76
CA ASP A 20 1.72 28.85 30.92
C ASP A 20 2.96 27.96 30.72
N GLY A 21 3.14 27.38 29.53
CA GLY A 21 4.26 26.49 29.22
C GLY A 21 4.04 25.04 29.65
N GLY A 22 2.83 24.71 30.12
CA GLY A 22 2.36 23.36 30.39
C GLY A 22 1.66 22.70 29.20
N ALA A 23 0.88 21.66 29.51
CA ALA A 23 -0.04 21.05 28.57
C ALA A 23 -1.28 20.46 29.24
N ASP A 24 -2.39 20.45 28.51
CA ASP A 24 -3.59 19.68 28.83
C ASP A 24 -3.53 18.33 28.09
N ALA A 25 -3.49 17.23 28.85
CA ALA A 25 -3.58 15.87 28.32
C ALA A 25 -5.01 15.34 28.47
N VAL A 26 -5.54 14.78 27.39
CA VAL A 26 -6.93 14.31 27.29
C VAL A 26 -6.96 12.92 26.66
N VAL A 27 -7.69 11.98 27.29
CA VAL A 27 -7.86 10.63 26.74
C VAL A 27 -9.29 10.14 26.94
N TRP A 28 -9.77 9.33 26.00
CA TRP A 28 -11.11 8.75 26.05
C TRP A 28 -11.10 7.39 26.75
N SER A 29 -11.87 7.27 27.83
CA SER A 29 -12.23 6.04 28.51
C SER A 29 -13.51 6.26 29.31
N ASP A 30 -14.61 5.62 28.89
CA ASP A 30 -15.92 5.74 29.55
C ASP A 30 -16.15 4.71 30.66
N THR A 31 -15.32 3.66 30.72
CA THR A 31 -15.46 2.54 31.67
C THR A 31 -14.35 2.47 32.72
N ALA A 32 -13.27 3.27 32.61
CA ALA A 32 -12.26 3.37 33.66
C ALA A 32 -12.84 4.00 34.94
N GLU A 33 -12.33 3.57 36.10
CA GLU A 33 -12.65 4.16 37.41
C GLU A 33 -11.55 5.10 37.90
N ALA A 34 -10.32 4.92 37.42
CA ALA A 34 -9.21 5.82 37.65
C ALA A 34 -8.26 5.81 36.44
N LEU A 35 -7.69 6.97 36.13
CA LEU A 35 -6.78 7.11 35.00
C LEU A 35 -5.66 8.10 35.36
N TRP A 36 -4.45 7.79 34.92
CA TRP A 36 -3.28 8.63 35.12
C TRP A 36 -2.55 8.85 33.80
N LEU A 37 -2.07 10.07 33.59
CA LEU A 37 -1.00 10.35 32.64
C LEU A 37 0.30 9.90 33.28
N SER A 38 1.06 9.03 32.60
CA SER A 38 2.35 8.53 33.05
C SER A 38 3.45 9.20 32.24
N VAL A 39 4.34 9.94 32.90
CA VAL A 39 5.50 10.61 32.28
C VAL A 39 6.78 9.86 32.64
N ILE A 40 7.64 9.62 31.65
CA ILE A 40 8.82 8.76 31.76
C ILE A 40 10.11 9.54 31.55
N GLU A 41 10.95 9.60 32.58
CA GLU A 41 12.22 10.33 32.60
C GLU A 41 13.39 9.37 32.90
N ASP A 42 14.59 9.70 32.42
CA ASP A 42 15.78 8.88 32.70
C ASP A 42 16.26 9.10 34.14
N VAL A 43 16.64 8.03 34.84
CA VAL A 43 17.21 8.11 36.22
C VAL A 43 18.54 8.85 36.32
N GLY A 44 19.21 9.10 35.19
CA GLY A 44 20.48 9.83 35.14
C GLY A 44 20.35 11.33 35.43
N LYS A 45 19.13 11.88 35.52
CA LYS A 45 18.86 13.29 35.81
C LYS A 45 17.75 13.40 36.87
N PRO A 46 17.76 14.44 37.72
CA PRO A 46 16.62 14.71 38.59
C PRO A 46 15.35 14.87 37.77
N SER A 47 14.26 14.22 38.19
CA SER A 47 12.95 14.37 37.55
C SER A 47 12.53 15.85 37.55
N VAL A 48 12.00 16.32 36.42
CA VAL A 48 11.44 17.67 36.24
C VAL A 48 10.28 17.92 37.21
N PHE A 49 9.65 16.86 37.71
CA PHE A 49 8.48 16.89 38.58
C PHE A 49 8.76 16.44 40.02
N ALA A 50 10.03 16.24 40.39
CA ALA A 50 10.42 15.83 41.74
C ALA A 50 9.78 16.73 42.82
N ASP A 51 9.79 18.04 42.59
CA ASP A 51 9.32 19.09 43.51
C ASP A 51 7.81 19.00 43.83
N ILE A 52 7.04 18.37 42.95
CA ILE A 52 5.56 18.31 43.01
C ILE A 52 5.03 16.88 43.20
N SER A 53 5.91 15.88 43.20
CA SER A 53 5.56 14.47 43.29
C SER A 53 5.86 13.90 44.67
N LEU A 54 5.03 12.97 45.13
CA LEU A 54 5.38 12.11 46.26
C LEU A 54 6.22 10.94 45.75
N GLU A 55 7.52 10.95 46.06
CA GLU A 55 8.50 9.99 45.53
C GLU A 55 8.56 8.69 46.34
N TYR A 56 8.56 7.57 45.62
CA TYR A 56 8.78 6.23 46.13
C TYR A 56 10.04 5.62 45.51
N GLY A 57 10.84 4.92 46.33
CA GLY A 57 12.04 4.24 45.86
C GLY A 57 11.76 2.97 45.05
N GLU A 58 12.83 2.34 44.57
CA GLU A 58 12.74 1.04 43.91
C GLU A 58 12.15 -0.05 44.82
N GLY A 59 11.46 -1.02 44.20
CA GLY A 59 10.93 -2.18 44.91
C GLY A 59 9.68 -1.91 45.75
N ILE A 60 9.03 -0.75 45.58
CA ILE A 60 7.69 -0.52 46.13
C ILE A 60 6.70 -1.55 45.56
N ASP A 61 5.88 -2.10 46.45
CA ASP A 61 4.74 -2.92 46.04
C ASP A 61 3.83 -2.13 45.10
N SER A 62 3.54 -2.70 43.94
CA SER A 62 2.80 -1.99 42.90
C SER A 62 1.36 -1.67 43.30
N ASP A 63 0.70 -2.49 44.13
CA ASP A 63 -0.64 -2.17 44.60
C ASP A 63 -0.59 -0.98 45.58
N ALA A 64 0.42 -0.94 46.46
CA ALA A 64 0.67 0.22 47.33
C ALA A 64 0.95 1.51 46.53
N PHE A 65 1.65 1.40 45.39
CA PHE A 65 1.90 2.53 44.51
C PHE A 65 0.62 3.06 43.86
N PHE A 66 -0.22 2.20 43.28
CA PHE A 66 -1.48 2.64 42.67
C PHE A 66 -2.51 3.12 43.72
N ASP A 67 -2.49 2.56 44.93
CA ASP A 67 -3.25 3.08 46.06
C ASP A 67 -2.83 4.51 46.43
N ALA A 68 -1.52 4.78 46.43
CA ALA A 68 -0.99 6.13 46.62
C ALA A 68 -1.38 7.06 45.47
N ALA A 69 -1.32 6.59 44.22
CA ALA A 69 -1.72 7.34 43.03
C ALA A 69 -3.20 7.71 43.00
N ARG A 70 -4.07 6.93 43.67
CA ARG A 70 -5.50 7.27 43.85
C ARG A 70 -5.71 8.40 44.86
N ARG A 71 -4.82 8.54 45.85
CA ARG A 71 -4.97 9.46 46.98
C ARG A 71 -4.21 10.78 46.79
N ASN A 72 -3.19 10.78 45.95
CA ASN A 72 -2.31 11.93 45.73
C ASN A 72 -2.38 12.37 44.27
N PRO A 73 -2.43 13.68 43.99
CA PRO A 73 -2.51 14.18 42.61
C PRO A 73 -1.32 13.80 41.73
N VAL A 74 -0.13 13.72 42.31
CA VAL A 74 1.12 13.36 41.61
C VAL A 74 1.97 12.45 42.50
N VAL A 75 2.34 11.28 41.98
CA VAL A 75 3.25 10.34 42.64
C VAL A 75 4.33 9.91 41.67
N SER A 76 5.53 9.60 42.16
CA SER A 76 6.62 9.11 41.33
C SER A 76 7.26 7.85 41.91
N ARG A 77 7.81 7.01 41.04
CA ARG A 77 8.62 5.84 41.42
C ARG A 77 9.78 5.63 40.47
N VAL A 78 10.78 4.88 40.92
CA VAL A 78 11.81 4.32 40.04
C VAL A 78 11.46 2.87 39.71
N ILE A 79 11.43 2.54 38.42
CA ILE A 79 11.14 1.18 37.91
C ILE A 79 11.91 0.95 36.61
N HIS A 80 12.59 -0.20 36.47
CA HIS A 80 13.38 -0.56 35.26
C HIS A 80 14.28 0.59 34.75
N ASP A 81 15.03 1.22 35.65
CA ASP A 81 15.96 2.33 35.35
C ASP A 81 15.31 3.60 34.76
N VAL A 82 14.00 3.79 34.96
CA VAL A 82 13.29 5.05 34.63
C VAL A 82 12.56 5.63 35.84
N HIS A 83 12.43 6.95 35.87
CA HIS A 83 11.48 7.64 36.74
C HIS A 83 10.11 7.66 36.06
N GLU A 84 9.12 7.02 36.67
CA GLU A 84 7.72 7.13 36.28
C GLU A 84 7.02 8.13 37.21
N THR A 85 6.45 9.19 36.64
CA THR A 85 5.60 10.14 37.36
C THR A 85 4.15 10.01 36.88
N LEU A 86 3.24 9.67 37.78
CA LEU A 86 1.81 9.58 37.50
C LEU A 86 1.09 10.86 37.92
N PHE A 87 0.37 11.46 36.97
CA PHE A 87 -0.55 12.57 37.22
C PHE A 87 -1.99 12.06 37.20
N GLN A 88 -2.69 12.18 38.32
CA GLN A 88 -4.09 11.78 38.44
C GLN A 88 -4.98 12.62 37.50
N MET A 89 -5.73 11.95 36.63
CA MET A 89 -6.63 12.61 35.70
C MET A 89 -8.02 12.79 36.31
N GLN A 90 -8.66 13.91 35.98
CA GLN A 90 -10.03 14.22 36.36
C GLN A 90 -11.01 13.72 35.30
N GLY A 91 -12.10 13.08 35.71
CA GLY A 91 -13.10 12.55 34.78
C GLY A 91 -13.83 11.32 35.32
N PRO A 92 -14.57 10.61 34.44
CA PRO A 92 -14.80 10.96 33.05
C PRO A 92 -15.90 12.04 32.88
N ASN A 93 -15.65 13.07 32.08
CA ASN A 93 -16.68 14.00 31.60
C ASN A 93 -16.98 13.67 30.13
N TYR A 94 -18.19 13.15 29.85
CA TYR A 94 -18.55 12.63 28.51
C TYR A 94 -17.56 11.56 28.00
N GLY A 95 -17.10 10.69 28.91
CA GLY A 95 -16.11 9.65 28.62
C GLY A 95 -14.66 10.13 28.54
N LYS A 96 -14.38 11.44 28.74
CA LYS A 96 -13.03 12.01 28.61
C LYS A 96 -12.42 12.29 29.97
N TRP A 97 -11.16 11.88 30.12
CA TRP A 97 -10.30 12.17 31.26
C TRP A 97 -9.35 13.28 30.87
N MET A 98 -9.05 14.18 31.81
CA MET A 98 -8.18 15.32 31.57
C MET A 98 -7.25 15.59 32.75
N VAL A 99 -6.01 15.97 32.46
CA VAL A 99 -5.10 16.55 33.43
C VAL A 99 -4.29 17.66 32.79
N HIS A 100 -4.03 18.71 33.57
CA HIS A 100 -3.09 19.75 33.21
C HIS A 100 -1.74 19.44 33.86
N ILE A 101 -0.66 19.41 33.08
CA ILE A 101 0.71 19.29 33.56
C ILE A 101 1.43 20.63 33.47
N PRO A 102 2.18 21.05 34.52
CA PRO A 102 2.74 22.40 34.59
C PRO A 102 3.95 22.62 33.68
N ARG A 103 4.52 21.54 33.11
CA ARG A 103 5.67 21.57 32.21
C ARG A 103 5.53 20.47 31.18
N VAL A 104 5.92 20.77 29.96
CA VAL A 104 6.01 19.82 28.84
C VAL A 104 7.19 20.24 27.96
N TRP A 105 7.80 19.29 27.26
CA TRP A 105 8.88 19.58 26.32
C TRP A 105 8.79 18.66 25.10
N GLU A 106 9.30 19.13 23.97
CA GLU A 106 9.45 18.33 22.77
C GLU A 106 10.31 17.10 23.07
N GLY A 107 9.81 15.90 22.76
CA GLY A 107 10.49 14.63 23.08
C GLY A 107 10.14 14.06 24.45
N MET A 108 9.25 14.68 25.23
CA MET A 108 8.77 14.10 26.50
C MET A 108 8.11 12.75 26.25
N ARG A 109 8.60 11.70 26.94
CA ARG A 109 8.04 10.35 26.87
C ARG A 109 6.86 10.24 27.83
N TYR A 110 5.75 9.71 27.36
CA TYR A 110 4.53 9.56 28.14
C TYR A 110 3.66 8.39 27.68
N GLY A 111 2.63 8.10 28.46
CA GLY A 111 1.55 7.18 28.16
C GLY A 111 0.48 7.27 29.23
N TYR A 112 -0.32 6.23 29.38
CA TYR A 112 -1.40 6.19 30.35
C TYR A 112 -1.36 4.93 31.21
N ARG A 113 -1.89 5.05 32.43
CA ARG A 113 -2.28 3.91 33.28
C ARG A 113 -3.79 4.01 33.51
N ALA A 114 -4.50 2.90 33.37
CA ALA A 114 -5.95 2.87 33.58
C ALA A 114 -6.31 1.74 34.54
N ASP A 115 -7.13 2.07 35.55
CA ASP A 115 -7.70 1.09 36.49
C ASP A 115 -9.23 1.13 36.43
N GLY A 116 -9.83 0.00 36.74
CA GLY A 116 -11.26 -0.21 36.61
C GLY A 116 -11.63 -1.69 36.78
N PRO A 117 -12.85 -2.07 36.38
CA PRO A 117 -13.32 -3.43 36.58
C PRO A 117 -12.46 -4.46 35.82
N TRP A 118 -11.94 -5.44 36.56
CA TRP A 118 -11.42 -6.69 36.01
C TRP A 118 -12.55 -7.73 35.99
N ARG A 119 -13.34 -7.75 34.90
CA ARG A 119 -14.42 -8.70 34.66
C ARG A 119 -14.31 -9.24 33.24
N PRO A 120 -13.31 -10.08 32.96
CA PRO A 120 -13.04 -10.52 31.60
C PRO A 120 -14.20 -11.29 30.97
N GLN A 121 -15.06 -11.95 31.77
CA GLN A 121 -16.29 -12.61 31.29
C GLN A 121 -17.32 -11.61 30.72
N GLU A 122 -17.29 -10.37 31.19
CA GLU A 122 -18.12 -9.25 30.71
C GLU A 122 -17.37 -8.40 29.66
N GLY A 123 -16.12 -8.75 29.31
CA GLY A 123 -15.30 -8.01 28.34
C GLY A 123 -14.52 -6.83 28.92
N LEU A 124 -14.53 -6.63 30.24
CA LEU A 124 -13.81 -5.55 30.94
C LEU A 124 -12.46 -6.07 31.45
N GLN A 125 -11.35 -5.50 30.93
CA GLN A 125 -9.98 -6.01 31.16
C GLN A 125 -9.01 -4.88 31.60
N PHE A 126 -9.41 -4.05 32.56
CA PHE A 126 -8.54 -2.98 33.07
C PHE A 126 -7.39 -3.53 33.94
N ASN A 127 -6.17 -3.10 33.64
CA ASN A 127 -5.01 -3.43 34.46
C ASN A 127 -4.03 -2.23 34.55
N PRO A 128 -3.92 -1.54 35.70
CA PRO A 128 -3.08 -0.36 35.85
C PRO A 128 -1.58 -0.66 35.74
N ARG A 129 -1.18 -1.94 35.89
CA ARG A 129 0.21 -2.38 35.70
C ARG A 129 0.61 -2.42 34.23
N LYS A 130 -0.33 -2.23 33.30
CA LYS A 130 -0.05 -2.09 31.87
C LYS A 130 0.11 -0.62 31.52
N PHE A 131 1.25 -0.31 30.93
CA PHE A 131 1.56 0.99 30.36
C PHE A 131 0.93 1.06 28.97
N LEU A 132 0.09 2.07 28.77
CA LEU A 132 -0.76 2.17 27.59
C LEU A 132 -0.28 3.35 26.74
N ILE A 133 -0.04 3.09 25.46
CA ILE A 133 0.32 4.10 24.48
C ILE A 133 -0.89 5.01 24.26
N ASP A 134 -0.65 6.30 24.09
CA ASP A 134 -1.69 7.25 23.69
C ASP A 134 -2.16 6.92 22.26
N PRO A 135 -3.47 6.64 22.04
CA PRO A 135 -4.03 6.40 20.71
C PRO A 135 -3.75 7.54 19.70
N CYS A 136 -3.48 8.75 20.20
CA CYS A 136 -3.23 9.96 19.41
C CYS A 136 -1.75 10.35 19.31
N ALA A 137 -0.82 9.57 19.87
CA ALA A 137 0.63 9.84 19.87
C ALA A 137 1.16 10.11 18.45
N LYS A 138 1.93 11.19 18.25
CA LYS A 138 2.51 11.54 16.93
C LYS A 138 3.88 10.92 16.67
N GLY A 139 4.43 10.26 17.68
CA GLY A 139 5.68 9.53 17.60
C GLY A 139 5.76 8.50 18.72
N LEU A 140 6.45 7.40 18.45
CA LEU A 140 6.76 6.36 19.43
C LEU A 140 8.27 6.20 19.56
N GLU A 141 8.74 5.90 20.77
CA GLU A 141 10.15 5.61 21.05
C GLU A 141 10.29 4.29 21.81
N GLY A 142 11.31 3.52 21.45
CA GLY A 142 11.50 2.15 21.93
C GLY A 142 10.80 1.11 21.05
N GLY A 143 10.66 -0.09 21.56
CA GLY A 143 10.01 -1.20 20.86
C GLY A 143 9.36 -2.15 21.85
N THR A 144 8.59 -3.10 21.32
CA THR A 144 7.93 -4.10 22.13
C THR A 144 8.86 -5.29 22.37
N HIS A 145 8.96 -5.72 23.62
CA HIS A 145 9.67 -6.94 24.00
C HIS A 145 8.66 -8.06 24.23
N TYR A 146 8.65 -9.06 23.35
CA TYR A 146 7.68 -10.16 23.41
C TYR A 146 7.83 -10.96 24.72
N GLY A 147 6.78 -10.96 25.53
CA GLY A 147 6.77 -11.57 26.86
C GLY A 147 5.40 -11.49 27.54
N PRO A 148 5.23 -12.16 28.69
CA PRO A 148 3.99 -12.15 29.48
C PRO A 148 3.58 -10.76 29.99
N GLU A 149 4.51 -9.80 30.03
CA GLU A 149 4.31 -8.42 30.46
C GLU A 149 3.28 -7.69 29.58
N LEU A 150 3.17 -8.07 28.30
CA LEU A 150 2.29 -7.45 27.30
C LEU A 150 0.80 -7.81 27.47
N PHE A 151 0.47 -8.76 28.34
CA PHE A 151 -0.88 -9.27 28.50
C PHE A 151 -1.50 -8.77 29.79
N ALA A 152 -2.77 -8.33 29.73
CA ALA A 152 -3.49 -7.82 30.89
C ALA A 152 -3.82 -8.92 31.93
N GLY A 153 -4.06 -10.16 31.48
CA GLY A 153 -4.30 -11.34 32.30
C GLY A 153 -3.06 -12.21 32.48
N LEU A 154 -3.17 -13.30 33.25
CA LEU A 154 -2.07 -14.25 33.42
C LEU A 154 -1.67 -14.86 32.06
N ALA A 155 -0.37 -14.79 31.80
CA ALA A 155 0.27 -15.35 30.62
C ALA A 155 1.47 -16.21 31.03
N THR A 156 1.67 -17.30 30.31
CA THR A 156 2.74 -18.28 30.58
C THR A 156 3.65 -18.37 29.37
N THR A 157 4.95 -18.20 29.60
CA THR A 157 6.00 -18.49 28.62
C THR A 157 6.29 -19.99 28.61
N HIS A 158 6.24 -20.57 27.41
CA HIS A 158 6.58 -21.98 27.18
C HIS A 158 8.06 -22.17 26.88
N HIS A 159 8.52 -23.42 26.91
CA HIS A 159 9.92 -23.76 26.64
C HIS A 159 10.43 -23.35 25.26
N ASP A 160 9.53 -23.22 24.27
CA ASP A 160 9.84 -22.76 22.92
C ASP A 160 9.83 -21.23 22.77
N GLY A 161 9.61 -20.48 23.86
CA GLY A 161 9.52 -19.02 23.86
C GLY A 161 8.15 -18.46 23.46
N SER A 162 7.19 -19.31 23.07
CA SER A 162 5.82 -18.87 22.84
C SER A 162 5.16 -18.45 24.16
N VAL A 163 4.24 -17.50 24.10
CA VAL A 163 3.49 -17.03 25.26
C VAL A 163 2.01 -17.29 25.02
N THR A 164 1.36 -17.99 25.95
CA THR A 164 -0.08 -18.17 25.93
C THR A 164 -0.72 -17.40 27.07
N SER A 165 -1.76 -16.63 26.75
CA SER A 165 -2.57 -15.89 27.70
C SER A 165 -3.92 -16.57 27.89
N ASN A 166 -4.43 -16.60 29.13
CA ASN A 166 -5.83 -16.91 29.37
C ASN A 166 -6.59 -15.61 29.62
N PRO A 167 -7.48 -15.18 28.71
CA PRO A 167 -8.17 -13.90 28.84
C PRO A 167 -9.14 -13.84 30.02
N TYR A 168 -9.55 -14.99 30.55
CA TYR A 168 -10.50 -15.12 31.67
C TYR A 168 -9.82 -15.38 33.02
N SER A 169 -8.50 -15.33 33.06
CA SER A 169 -7.71 -15.54 34.27
C SER A 169 -7.75 -14.33 35.22
N ALA A 170 -7.02 -14.43 36.33
CA ALA A 170 -6.76 -13.28 37.18
C ALA A 170 -5.94 -12.21 36.43
N ARG A 171 -5.96 -10.98 36.96
CA ARG A 171 -5.17 -9.88 36.45
C ARG A 171 -3.67 -10.21 36.57
N SER A 172 -2.88 -9.88 35.54
CA SER A 172 -1.42 -9.98 35.58
C SER A 172 -0.82 -9.03 36.60
N GLU A 173 0.14 -9.51 37.39
CA GLU A 173 0.90 -8.70 38.35
C GLU A 173 2.16 -8.07 37.75
N LEU A 174 2.50 -8.39 36.49
CA LEU A 174 3.69 -7.88 35.82
C LEU A 174 3.48 -6.46 35.29
N ASP A 175 4.45 -5.57 35.54
CA ASP A 175 4.48 -4.24 34.91
C ASP A 175 4.99 -4.32 33.47
N SER A 176 4.47 -3.50 32.58
CA SER A 176 4.89 -3.49 31.18
C SER A 176 5.82 -2.34 30.79
N ILE A 177 6.20 -1.43 31.70
CA ILE A 177 7.28 -0.46 31.44
C ILE A 177 8.57 -1.21 31.10
N GLY A 178 9.26 -0.75 30.05
CA GLY A 178 10.45 -1.40 29.50
C GLY A 178 10.13 -2.51 28.50
N TYR A 179 8.86 -2.90 28.36
CA TYR A 179 8.42 -3.94 27.41
C TYR A 179 7.52 -3.40 26.30
N VAL A 180 7.03 -2.16 26.43
CA VAL A 180 6.22 -1.45 25.45
C VAL A 180 6.90 -0.13 25.07
N PRO A 181 6.71 0.38 23.84
CA PRO A 181 7.23 1.69 23.48
C PRO A 181 6.50 2.81 24.21
N TYR A 182 7.15 3.97 24.32
CA TYR A 182 6.60 5.18 24.91
C TYR A 182 5.98 6.07 23.83
N SER A 183 4.87 6.74 24.17
CA SER A 183 4.38 7.85 23.36
C SER A 183 5.33 9.03 23.51
N VAL A 184 5.57 9.77 22.43
CA VAL A 184 6.45 10.94 22.46
C VAL A 184 5.66 12.19 22.15
N PHE A 185 5.74 13.18 23.01
CA PHE A 185 5.14 14.48 22.78
C PHE A 185 5.91 15.22 21.68
N LEU A 186 5.22 15.49 20.57
CA LEU A 186 5.75 16.23 19.43
C LEU A 186 4.81 17.38 19.08
N THR A 187 5.37 18.57 18.94
CA THR A 187 4.62 19.73 18.44
C THR A 187 4.18 19.53 16.98
N SER A 188 3.08 20.17 16.61
CA SER A 188 2.47 20.05 15.27
C SER A 188 3.13 20.93 14.21
N HIS A 189 4.13 21.74 14.55
CA HIS A 189 4.80 22.64 13.61
C HIS A 189 6.15 22.05 13.18
N GLY A 190 6.39 22.02 11.87
CA GLY A 190 7.70 21.68 11.30
C GLY A 190 8.78 22.67 11.77
N THR A 191 10.03 22.26 11.72
CA THR A 191 11.20 22.88 12.36
C THR A 191 11.60 24.29 11.87
N ASN A 192 10.81 24.97 11.04
CA ASN A 192 11.10 26.35 10.61
C ASN A 192 10.34 27.36 11.49
N SER A 193 10.82 27.54 12.71
CA SER A 193 10.26 28.39 13.77
C SER A 193 10.56 29.90 13.64
N GLU A 194 10.62 30.46 12.44
CA GLU A 194 10.70 31.93 12.27
C GLU A 194 9.40 32.55 11.75
N ASP A 195 8.42 31.74 11.33
CA ASP A 195 7.13 32.25 10.84
C ASP A 195 5.97 31.37 11.35
N GLU A 196 5.70 31.43 12.66
CA GLU A 196 4.55 30.76 13.32
C GLU A 196 3.18 31.17 12.73
N THR A 197 3.14 32.12 11.80
CA THR A 197 1.92 32.61 11.17
C THR A 197 1.66 32.08 9.76
N ARG A 198 2.64 31.38 9.16
CA ARG A 198 2.52 30.87 7.79
C ARG A 198 2.44 29.35 7.82
N GLU A 199 1.23 28.82 7.60
CA GLU A 199 1.08 27.38 7.34
C GLU A 199 2.03 27.00 6.19
N PRO A 200 2.88 25.97 6.32
CA PRO A 200 3.66 25.48 5.19
C PRO A 200 2.67 25.13 4.09
N THR A 201 2.71 25.85 2.97
CA THR A 201 1.99 25.42 1.78
C THR A 201 2.71 24.17 1.28
N LEU A 202 2.23 23.00 1.71
CA LEU A 202 2.60 21.73 1.11
C LEU A 202 2.12 21.79 -0.34
N ASP A 203 3.05 21.83 -1.28
CA ASP A 203 2.74 21.91 -2.71
C ASP A 203 2.45 20.48 -3.21
N HIS A 204 1.18 20.11 -3.18
CA HIS A 204 0.71 18.79 -3.59
C HIS A 204 0.66 18.70 -5.14
N PRO A 205 1.14 17.61 -5.76
CA PRO A 205 1.16 17.47 -7.22
C PRO A 205 -0.23 17.51 -7.91
N HIS A 206 -1.29 17.11 -7.21
CA HIS A 206 -2.69 17.14 -7.67
C HIS A 206 -2.91 16.50 -9.06
N ILE A 207 -2.39 15.29 -9.26
CA ILE A 207 -2.55 14.55 -10.52
C ILE A 207 -4.03 14.18 -10.71
N PRO A 208 -4.66 14.54 -11.84
CA PRO A 208 -6.05 14.17 -12.10
C PRO A 208 -6.23 12.65 -12.12
N TRP A 209 -7.31 12.15 -11.52
CA TRP A 209 -7.65 10.73 -11.48
C TRP A 209 -7.50 9.98 -12.80
N ALA A 210 -7.93 10.58 -13.91
CA ALA A 210 -7.86 9.95 -15.22
C ALA A 210 -6.43 9.79 -15.78
N ARG A 211 -5.45 10.48 -15.20
CA ARG A 211 -4.02 10.38 -15.53
C ARG A 211 -3.20 9.65 -14.47
N THR A 212 -3.82 9.27 -13.37
CA THR A 212 -3.16 8.55 -12.28
C THR A 212 -2.69 7.18 -12.75
N ILE A 213 -1.44 6.86 -12.43
CA ILE A 213 -0.85 5.52 -12.50
C ILE A 213 -0.25 5.24 -11.14
N ILE A 214 -0.84 4.27 -10.44
CA ILE A 214 -0.47 3.90 -9.07
C ILE A 214 0.67 2.88 -9.12
N TYR A 215 1.64 3.05 -8.23
CA TYR A 215 2.76 2.14 -8.06
C TYR A 215 2.85 1.68 -6.60
N GLU A 216 2.34 0.48 -6.33
CA GLU A 216 2.31 -0.12 -4.99
C GLU A 216 3.70 -0.62 -4.59
N LEU A 217 4.26 -0.12 -3.48
CA LEU A 217 5.59 -0.51 -3.01
C LEU A 217 5.69 -0.59 -1.48
N HIS A 218 6.63 -1.40 -1.03
CA HIS A 218 7.01 -1.48 0.38
C HIS A 218 8.29 -0.65 0.63
N VAL A 219 8.26 0.29 1.59
CA VAL A 219 9.40 1.20 1.89
C VAL A 219 10.73 0.44 2.02
N LYS A 220 10.75 -0.59 2.89
CA LYS A 220 11.93 -1.45 3.06
C LYS A 220 12.29 -2.24 1.80
N GLY A 221 11.39 -3.14 1.35
CA GLY A 221 11.69 -4.05 0.25
C GLY A 221 12.09 -3.39 -1.05
N PHE A 222 11.61 -2.17 -1.32
CA PHE A 222 11.95 -1.45 -2.54
C PHE A 222 13.44 -1.14 -2.64
N THR A 223 14.06 -0.70 -1.53
CA THR A 223 15.46 -0.24 -1.53
C THR A 223 16.43 -1.09 -0.72
N ALA A 224 15.97 -2.15 -0.05
CA ALA A 224 16.81 -3.00 0.81
C ALA A 224 18.04 -3.57 0.08
N GLN A 225 17.90 -3.90 -1.21
CA GLN A 225 19.00 -4.41 -2.07
C GLN A 225 19.40 -3.42 -3.18
N ALA A 226 19.04 -2.14 -3.07
CA ALA A 226 19.35 -1.14 -4.09
C ALA A 226 20.88 -0.89 -4.16
N PRO A 227 21.57 -1.23 -5.26
CA PRO A 227 23.02 -1.11 -5.35
C PRO A 227 23.49 0.35 -5.38
N TRP A 228 22.64 1.27 -5.82
CA TRP A 228 22.95 2.70 -5.92
C TRP A 228 22.87 3.46 -4.60
N LEU A 229 22.42 2.81 -3.52
CA LEU A 229 22.33 3.45 -2.20
C LEU A 229 23.47 2.99 -1.28
N PRO A 230 24.02 3.92 -0.47
CA PRO A 230 24.79 3.56 0.71
C PRO A 230 24.01 2.62 1.63
N GLN A 231 24.69 1.66 2.25
CA GLN A 231 24.05 0.61 3.06
C GLN A 231 23.14 1.16 4.18
N HIS A 232 23.49 2.29 4.79
CA HIS A 232 22.73 2.89 5.88
C HIS A 232 21.40 3.55 5.45
N LEU A 233 21.20 3.80 4.14
CA LEU A 233 19.96 4.32 3.59
C LEU A 233 19.04 3.22 3.01
N ARG A 234 19.58 2.01 2.77
CA ARG A 234 18.82 0.92 2.15
C ARG A 234 17.65 0.48 3.05
N GLY A 235 16.47 0.42 2.45
CA GLY A 235 15.24 0.00 3.12
C GLY A 235 14.66 1.03 4.08
N THR A 236 14.92 2.32 3.86
CA THR A 236 14.47 3.41 4.72
C THR A 236 13.66 4.47 3.96
N TYR A 237 12.95 5.35 4.68
CA TYR A 237 12.27 6.51 4.07
C TYR A 237 13.27 7.40 3.31
N ALA A 238 14.45 7.66 3.89
CA ALA A 238 15.52 8.40 3.22
C ALA A 238 16.04 7.70 1.95
N GLY A 239 16.09 6.36 1.95
CA GLY A 239 16.45 5.58 0.76
C GLY A 239 15.43 5.70 -0.38
N LEU A 240 14.14 5.77 -0.04
CA LEU A 240 13.08 6.02 -1.02
C LEU A 240 13.10 7.46 -1.54
N ALA A 241 13.43 8.42 -0.67
CA ALA A 241 13.60 9.84 -1.00
C ALA A 241 14.88 10.14 -1.80
N HIS A 242 15.79 9.18 -1.94
CA HIS A 242 17.08 9.41 -2.57
C HIS A 242 16.92 9.79 -4.06
N PRO A 243 17.69 10.77 -4.59
CA PRO A 243 17.53 11.26 -5.96
C PRO A 243 17.55 10.19 -7.05
N GLN A 244 18.39 9.15 -6.90
CA GLN A 244 18.44 8.04 -7.87
C GLN A 244 17.20 7.14 -7.81
N THR A 245 16.66 6.92 -6.60
CA THR A 245 15.40 6.19 -6.42
C THR A 245 14.24 6.96 -7.07
N ILE A 246 14.18 8.28 -6.86
CA ILE A 246 13.19 9.16 -7.49
C ILE A 246 13.37 9.19 -9.01
N ALA A 247 14.60 9.24 -9.51
CA ALA A 247 14.90 9.21 -10.94
C ALA A 247 14.41 7.90 -11.60
N TYR A 248 14.53 6.76 -10.91
CA TYR A 248 13.94 5.50 -11.35
C TYR A 248 12.42 5.59 -11.48
N LEU A 249 11.73 6.00 -10.41
CA LEU A 249 10.26 6.10 -10.37
C LEU A 249 9.73 7.03 -11.48
N LYS A 250 10.33 8.22 -11.61
CA LYS A 250 9.99 9.18 -12.66
C LYS A 250 10.31 8.65 -14.06
N GLY A 251 11.45 7.98 -14.22
CA GLY A 251 11.87 7.39 -15.49
C GLY A 251 10.94 6.27 -15.97
N LEU A 252 10.41 5.47 -15.04
CA LEU A 252 9.42 4.42 -15.32
C LEU A 252 8.12 5.00 -15.88
N GLY A 253 7.69 6.18 -15.42
CA GLY A 253 6.46 6.84 -15.89
C GLY A 253 5.24 6.58 -15.02
N ILE A 254 5.43 6.34 -13.72
CA ILE A 254 4.34 6.33 -12.74
C ILE A 254 4.05 7.75 -12.26
N THR A 255 2.89 7.99 -11.65
CA THR A 255 2.50 9.33 -11.16
C THR A 255 2.29 9.38 -9.65
N SER A 256 1.96 8.25 -9.03
CA SER A 256 1.56 8.19 -7.63
C SER A 256 2.15 6.91 -7.03
N VAL A 257 2.87 7.03 -5.91
CA VAL A 257 3.33 5.87 -5.15
C VAL A 257 2.29 5.53 -4.08
N GLU A 258 1.90 4.26 -4.01
CA GLU A 258 1.08 3.73 -2.91
C GLU A 258 2.01 2.95 -1.98
N LEU A 259 2.18 3.47 -0.77
CA LEU A 259 3.03 2.85 0.24
C LEU A 259 2.20 1.82 1.01
N LEU A 260 2.73 0.59 1.12
CA LEU A 260 2.27 -0.35 2.15
C LEU A 260 2.33 0.31 3.54
N PRO A 261 1.58 -0.20 4.54
CA PRO A 261 1.37 0.48 5.81
C PRO A 261 2.65 1.00 6.48
N ILE A 262 2.73 2.32 6.63
CA ILE A 262 3.80 2.99 7.40
C ILE A 262 3.30 3.50 8.75
N LEU A 263 2.05 3.21 9.12
CA LEU A 263 1.58 3.40 10.49
C LEU A 263 2.44 2.54 11.43
N ALA A 264 2.78 3.06 12.61
CA ALA A 264 3.50 2.28 13.60
C ALA A 264 2.73 0.99 13.87
N SER A 265 3.41 -0.14 13.70
CA SER A 265 2.83 -1.48 13.77
C SER A 265 3.56 -2.34 14.79
N GLN A 266 2.92 -3.43 15.20
CA GLN A 266 3.49 -4.40 16.12
C GLN A 266 3.30 -5.81 15.56
N THR A 267 4.33 -6.64 15.68
CA THR A 267 4.24 -8.06 15.33
C THR A 267 3.33 -8.80 16.30
N GLU A 268 2.38 -9.55 15.76
CA GLU A 268 1.39 -10.34 16.47
C GLU A 268 2.02 -11.51 17.26
N PRO A 269 1.38 -11.96 18.36
CA PRO A 269 1.92 -13.03 19.20
C PRO A 269 2.29 -14.30 18.44
N GLY A 270 1.45 -14.75 17.50
CA GLY A 270 1.68 -15.97 16.74
C GLY A 270 2.85 -15.87 15.75
N ILE A 271 3.14 -14.68 15.22
CA ILE A 271 4.31 -14.43 14.37
C ILE A 271 5.57 -14.30 15.25
N ALA A 272 5.48 -13.52 16.33
CA ALA A 272 6.58 -13.32 17.27
C ALA A 272 7.05 -14.65 17.91
N ALA A 273 6.11 -15.54 18.24
CA ALA A 273 6.41 -16.89 18.76
C ALA A 273 7.23 -17.75 17.78
N ARG A 274 7.14 -17.49 16.47
CA ARG A 274 7.94 -18.16 15.44
C ARG A 274 9.30 -17.49 15.20
N GLY A 275 9.63 -16.42 15.92
CA GLY A 275 10.84 -15.63 15.71
C GLY A 275 10.81 -14.83 14.40
N MET A 276 9.61 -14.57 13.87
CA MET A 276 9.40 -13.81 12.63
C MET A 276 8.87 -12.41 12.95
N HIS A 277 8.76 -11.57 11.92
CA HIS A 277 8.24 -10.21 12.02
C HIS A 277 7.11 -10.00 11.03
N ASN A 278 6.13 -9.17 11.38
CA ASN A 278 5.16 -8.69 10.42
C ASN A 278 5.87 -7.72 9.46
N TYR A 279 6.13 -8.18 8.24
CA TYR A 279 6.88 -7.43 7.23
C TYR A 279 6.00 -6.35 6.61
N TRP A 280 4.79 -6.71 6.16
CA TRP A 280 3.90 -5.77 5.47
C TRP A 280 3.41 -4.61 6.33
N GLY A 281 3.23 -4.83 7.64
CA GLY A 281 2.82 -3.81 8.58
C GLY A 281 1.31 -3.65 8.77
N TYR A 282 0.47 -4.54 8.24
CA TYR A 282 -0.99 -4.57 8.46
C TYR A 282 -1.35 -5.04 9.89
N SER A 283 -0.78 -4.40 10.90
CA SER A 283 -1.01 -4.69 12.31
C SER A 283 -0.76 -3.43 13.15
N PRO A 284 -1.61 -2.41 13.05
CA PRO A 284 -1.32 -1.09 13.58
C PRO A 284 -1.30 -1.08 15.12
N LEU A 285 -0.28 -0.43 15.67
CA LEU A 285 -0.09 -0.10 17.08
C LEU A 285 -0.55 1.34 17.37
N ASN A 286 -0.41 2.25 16.40
CA ASN A 286 -0.84 3.63 16.51
C ASN A 286 -1.17 4.22 15.13
N PHE A 287 -2.23 5.03 15.04
CA PHE A 287 -2.68 5.58 13.76
C PHE A 287 -1.96 6.84 13.28
N PHE A 288 -1.22 7.54 14.15
CA PHE A 288 -0.60 8.82 13.82
C PHE A 288 0.92 8.77 13.77
N SER A 289 1.52 7.80 14.45
CA SER A 289 2.96 7.64 14.49
C SER A 289 3.44 6.89 13.24
N PRO A 290 4.47 7.38 12.53
CA PRO A 290 5.13 6.60 11.50
C PRO A 290 5.87 5.40 12.12
N ASN A 291 6.02 4.33 11.36
CA ASN A 291 6.76 3.15 11.78
C ASN A 291 8.26 3.48 11.88
N PRO A 292 8.86 3.42 13.09
CA PRO A 292 10.26 3.77 13.27
C PRO A 292 11.22 2.77 12.62
N ALA A 293 10.79 1.53 12.36
CA ALA A 293 11.63 0.51 11.75
C ALA A 293 12.09 0.85 10.33
N TYR A 294 11.34 1.73 9.64
CA TYR A 294 11.65 2.18 8.29
C TYR A 294 12.41 3.51 8.24
N ALA A 295 12.75 4.14 9.37
CA ALA A 295 13.66 5.28 9.37
C ALA A 295 15.13 4.82 9.36
N THR A 296 16.04 5.71 8.99
CA THR A 296 17.49 5.47 9.16
C THR A 296 17.83 5.20 10.62
N LYS A 297 18.91 4.42 10.85
CA LYS A 297 19.38 4.12 12.21
C LYS A 297 19.77 5.38 12.99
N GLU A 298 20.23 6.41 12.28
CA GLU A 298 20.51 7.71 12.87
C GLU A 298 19.23 8.38 13.37
N HIS A 299 18.18 8.50 12.55
CA HIS A 299 16.92 9.10 12.97
C HIS A 299 16.19 8.26 14.02
N GLN A 300 16.28 6.93 13.99
CA GLN A 300 15.81 6.07 15.08
C GLN A 300 16.47 6.45 16.42
N ARG A 301 17.80 6.67 16.43
CA ARG A 301 18.55 7.06 17.63
C ARG A 301 18.25 8.49 18.08
N LEU A 302 17.97 9.41 17.15
CA LEU A 302 17.60 10.80 17.45
C LEU A 302 16.15 10.94 17.96
N GLY A 303 15.39 9.85 17.94
CA GLY A 303 14.06 9.77 18.54
C GLY A 303 12.92 10.09 17.56
N ALA A 304 11.69 10.01 18.06
CA ALA A 304 10.49 10.01 17.22
C ALA A 304 10.30 11.28 16.36
N LYS A 305 10.83 12.43 16.80
CA LYS A 305 10.82 13.68 16.03
C LYS A 305 11.59 13.53 14.71
N ALA A 306 12.78 12.92 14.79
CA ALA A 306 13.65 12.72 13.64
C ALA A 306 13.06 11.68 12.67
N VAL A 307 12.47 10.61 13.19
CA VAL A 307 11.71 9.62 12.40
C VAL A 307 10.57 10.31 11.63
N ARG A 308 9.74 11.12 12.30
CA ARG A 308 8.66 11.88 11.66
C ARG A 308 9.20 12.83 10.59
N GLN A 309 10.32 13.49 10.87
CA GLN A 309 10.95 14.40 9.92
C GLN A 309 11.42 13.67 8.65
N GLU A 310 12.00 12.47 8.77
CA GLU A 310 12.42 11.66 7.62
C GLU A 310 11.25 11.32 6.68
N VAL A 311 10.06 11.03 7.24
CA VAL A 311 8.84 10.79 6.45
C VAL A 311 8.38 12.06 5.73
N ILE A 312 8.37 13.20 6.41
CA ILE A 312 8.03 14.50 5.81
C ILE A 312 8.99 14.84 4.67
N ASP A 313 10.29 14.60 4.86
CA ASP A 313 11.31 14.88 3.86
C ASP A 313 11.18 13.94 2.65
N MET A 314 10.84 12.67 2.87
CA MET A 314 10.50 11.72 1.80
C MET A 314 9.29 12.19 0.97
N VAL A 315 8.19 12.57 1.62
CA VAL A 315 7.00 13.08 0.92
C VAL A 315 7.35 14.34 0.13
N ARG A 316 8.08 15.29 0.73
CA ARG A 316 8.52 16.51 0.06
C ARG A 316 9.39 16.22 -1.17
N ALA A 317 10.32 15.26 -1.08
CA ALA A 317 11.18 14.90 -2.20
C ALA A 317 10.38 14.28 -3.36
N LEU A 318 9.40 13.42 -3.06
CA LEU A 318 8.48 12.85 -4.05
C LEU A 318 7.62 13.93 -4.72
N HIS A 319 7.06 14.86 -3.92
CA HIS A 319 6.29 16.00 -4.44
C HIS A 319 7.10 16.90 -5.37
N GLN A 320 8.35 17.21 -5.01
CA GLN A 320 9.26 17.98 -5.87
C GLN A 320 9.54 17.31 -7.22
N ALA A 321 9.44 15.98 -7.27
CA ALA A 321 9.56 15.21 -8.51
C ALA A 321 8.25 15.13 -9.33
N GLY A 322 7.13 15.62 -8.77
CA GLY A 322 5.79 15.54 -9.34
C GLY A 322 5.07 14.22 -9.03
N LEU A 323 5.49 13.48 -8.01
CA LEU A 323 4.92 12.20 -7.60
C LEU A 323 4.02 12.38 -6.38
N GLU A 324 2.79 11.88 -6.46
CA GLU A 324 1.89 11.82 -5.30
C GLU A 324 2.23 10.67 -4.37
N VAL A 325 1.88 10.80 -3.10
CA VAL A 325 2.01 9.76 -2.07
C VAL A 325 0.63 9.36 -1.56
N ILE A 326 0.25 8.12 -1.83
CA ILE A 326 -0.94 7.46 -1.30
C ILE A 326 -0.48 6.52 -0.18
N LEU A 327 -1.17 6.54 0.95
CA LEU A 327 -0.85 5.68 2.09
C LEU A 327 -1.89 4.56 2.24
N ASP A 328 -1.44 3.31 2.28
CA ASP A 328 -2.26 2.21 2.74
C ASP A 328 -2.50 2.32 4.27
N VAL A 329 -3.76 2.35 4.67
CA VAL A 329 -4.20 2.59 6.05
C VAL A 329 -5.08 1.48 6.56
N VAL A 330 -4.69 0.95 7.71
CA VAL A 330 -5.44 -0.05 8.46
C VAL A 330 -6.16 0.64 9.62
N TYR A 331 -7.46 0.84 9.46
CA TYR A 331 -8.33 1.34 10.53
C TYR A 331 -9.30 0.27 11.04
N ASN A 332 -9.39 -0.87 10.36
CA ASN A 332 -10.43 -1.87 10.61
C ASN A 332 -10.11 -2.75 11.84
N HIS A 333 -8.84 -2.98 12.18
CA HIS A 333 -8.38 -3.76 13.34
C HIS A 333 -7.09 -3.17 13.94
N SER A 334 -6.64 -3.73 15.07
CA SER A 334 -5.35 -3.41 15.71
C SER A 334 -4.48 -4.64 16.00
N CYS A 335 -3.19 -4.41 16.25
CA CYS A 335 -2.23 -5.44 16.71
C CYS A 335 -2.55 -6.05 18.09
N GLU A 336 -3.55 -5.54 18.81
CA GLU A 336 -3.95 -6.11 20.10
C GLU A 336 -4.66 -7.47 19.95
N GLY A 337 -5.03 -7.89 18.74
CA GLY A 337 -5.55 -9.23 18.44
C GLY A 337 -6.89 -9.57 19.13
N SER A 338 -7.16 -10.86 19.32
CA SER A 338 -8.40 -11.37 19.93
C SER A 338 -8.47 -11.13 21.45
N GLN A 339 -9.51 -11.56 22.16
CA GLN A 339 -9.65 -11.37 23.62
C GLN A 339 -8.43 -11.78 24.47
N ASP A 340 -7.58 -12.67 23.96
CA ASP A 340 -6.34 -13.18 24.58
C ASP A 340 -5.06 -12.46 24.15
N GLY A 341 -5.15 -11.49 23.23
CA GLY A 341 -3.99 -10.75 22.72
C GLY A 341 -3.45 -9.67 23.68
N TYR A 342 -2.59 -8.82 23.13
CA TYR A 342 -1.87 -7.81 23.91
C TYR A 342 -2.79 -6.71 24.48
N SER A 343 -2.31 -6.02 25.51
CA SER A 343 -2.91 -4.80 26.04
C SER A 343 -1.87 -3.67 25.99
N LEU A 344 -1.89 -2.93 24.89
CA LEU A 344 -0.86 -1.94 24.52
C LEU A 344 -1.42 -0.52 24.44
N SER A 345 -2.71 -0.36 24.10
CA SER A 345 -3.37 0.94 24.02
C SER A 345 -4.88 0.80 24.20
N TRP A 346 -5.63 0.66 23.11
CA TRP A 346 -7.08 0.75 23.07
C TRP A 346 -7.77 -0.24 24.01
N ARG A 347 -7.29 -1.49 24.11
CA ARG A 347 -7.85 -2.51 25.00
C ARG A 347 -7.79 -2.09 26.46
N GLY A 348 -6.62 -1.66 26.90
CA GLY A 348 -6.39 -1.28 28.30
C GLY A 348 -7.02 0.05 28.66
N LEU A 349 -7.21 0.96 27.69
CA LEU A 349 -7.88 2.24 27.90
C LEU A 349 -9.40 2.08 27.92
N ASN A 350 -9.96 1.41 26.91
CA ASN A 350 -11.40 1.26 26.77
C ASN A 350 -11.78 0.18 25.74
N GLY A 351 -11.25 -1.03 25.88
CA GLY A 351 -11.50 -2.11 24.91
C GLY A 351 -12.97 -2.46 24.73
N PHE A 352 -13.86 -2.05 25.65
CA PHE A 352 -15.29 -2.23 25.49
C PHE A 352 -15.88 -1.38 24.38
N SER A 353 -15.50 -0.09 24.32
CA SER A 353 -16.07 0.86 23.36
C SER A 353 -15.26 0.98 22.06
N TYR A 354 -13.95 0.68 22.07
CA TYR A 354 -13.11 0.70 20.87
C TYR A 354 -13.39 -0.47 19.92
N TYR A 355 -13.71 -1.66 20.43
CA TYR A 355 -13.88 -2.87 19.62
C TYR A 355 -15.32 -3.32 19.55
N ARG A 356 -15.70 -3.93 18.41
CA ARG A 356 -17.00 -4.56 18.23
C ARG A 356 -17.09 -5.83 19.08
N ARG A 357 -18.26 -6.05 19.68
CA ARG A 357 -18.52 -7.17 20.59
C ARG A 357 -19.79 -7.89 20.24
N ASN A 358 -19.80 -9.18 20.53
CA ASN A 358 -21.02 -9.97 20.45
C ASN A 358 -22.00 -9.45 21.52
N PRO A 359 -23.23 -9.03 21.14
CA PRO A 359 -24.20 -8.50 22.09
C PRO A 359 -24.68 -9.55 23.12
N ASP A 360 -24.68 -10.83 22.76
CA ASP A 360 -25.11 -11.92 23.65
C ASP A 360 -23.98 -12.41 24.57
N VAL A 361 -22.73 -12.30 24.10
CA VAL A 361 -21.53 -12.69 24.86
C VAL A 361 -20.50 -11.56 24.80
N PRO A 362 -20.63 -10.50 25.64
CA PRO A 362 -19.83 -9.29 25.52
C PRO A 362 -18.31 -9.50 25.64
N SER A 363 -17.86 -10.60 26.23
CA SER A 363 -16.43 -10.97 26.28
C SER A 363 -15.85 -11.36 24.93
N GLN A 364 -16.68 -11.77 23.96
CA GLN A 364 -16.23 -12.14 22.62
C GLN A 364 -16.21 -10.92 21.70
N LEU A 365 -15.08 -10.71 21.03
CA LEU A 365 -14.95 -9.70 19.99
C LEU A 365 -15.59 -10.21 18.68
N ILE A 366 -16.21 -9.29 17.94
CA ILE A 366 -16.60 -9.56 16.56
C ILE A 366 -15.38 -9.32 15.69
N ASP A 367 -15.07 -10.31 14.84
CA ASP A 367 -13.97 -10.27 13.90
C ASP A 367 -14.50 -10.39 12.47
N THR A 368 -14.55 -9.27 11.75
CA THR A 368 -14.84 -9.22 10.31
C THR A 368 -13.59 -8.99 9.47
N THR A 369 -12.41 -8.99 10.09
CA THR A 369 -11.12 -8.69 9.47
C THR A 369 -10.24 -9.94 9.35
N GLY A 370 -10.50 -10.97 10.15
CA GLY A 370 -9.70 -12.18 10.25
C GLY A 370 -8.47 -12.03 11.14
N THR A 371 -8.38 -10.95 11.91
CA THR A 371 -7.19 -10.58 12.71
C THR A 371 -7.45 -10.57 14.22
N GLY A 372 -8.62 -11.05 14.63
CA GLY A 372 -9.04 -11.25 16.03
C GLY A 372 -9.89 -10.12 16.62
N ASN A 373 -9.86 -8.91 16.05
CA ASN A 373 -10.70 -7.80 16.49
C ASN A 373 -11.16 -6.93 15.32
N THR A 374 -12.25 -6.19 15.53
CA THR A 374 -12.70 -5.14 14.59
C THR A 374 -13.03 -3.87 15.36
N PHE A 375 -12.53 -2.73 14.92
CA PHE A 375 -12.85 -1.42 15.50
C PHE A 375 -14.34 -1.09 15.37
N ASN A 376 -14.89 -0.46 16.42
CA ASN A 376 -16.31 -0.13 16.50
C ASN A 376 -16.61 1.22 15.84
N PHE A 377 -16.73 1.23 14.52
CA PHE A 377 -17.10 2.43 13.76
C PHE A 377 -18.56 2.89 13.97
N LEU A 378 -19.35 2.23 14.83
CA LEU A 378 -20.61 2.80 15.33
C LEU A 378 -20.37 3.89 16.38
N ASN A 379 -19.19 3.89 17.01
CA ASN A 379 -18.82 4.85 18.03
C ASN A 379 -18.22 6.12 17.39
N THR A 380 -18.77 7.27 17.76
CA THR A 380 -18.32 8.57 17.24
C THR A 380 -16.87 8.89 17.61
N GLU A 381 -16.36 8.44 18.76
CA GLU A 381 -14.97 8.67 19.16
C GLU A 381 -13.99 7.84 18.30
N VAL A 382 -14.39 6.63 17.87
CA VAL A 382 -13.59 5.82 16.92
C VAL A 382 -13.59 6.45 15.52
N ILE A 383 -14.74 6.92 15.05
CA ILE A 383 -14.84 7.70 13.79
C ILE A 383 -13.92 8.93 13.86
N ASN A 384 -14.01 9.68 14.96
CA ASN A 384 -13.22 10.88 15.18
C ASN A 384 -11.72 10.59 15.20
N LEU A 385 -11.30 9.51 15.87
CA LEU A 385 -9.90 9.07 15.89
C LEU A 385 -9.37 8.82 14.48
N ALA A 386 -10.11 8.07 13.67
CA ALA A 386 -9.71 7.77 12.29
C ALA A 386 -9.69 9.03 11.41
N VAL A 387 -10.72 9.89 11.50
CA VAL A 387 -10.79 11.16 10.76
C VAL A 387 -9.63 12.09 11.14
N ASP A 388 -9.33 12.23 12.43
CA ASP A 388 -8.23 13.08 12.90
C ASP A 388 -6.88 12.53 12.44
N SER A 389 -6.72 11.20 12.40
CA SER A 389 -5.55 10.55 11.84
C SER A 389 -5.36 10.87 10.36
N LEU A 390 -6.40 10.66 9.55
CA LEU A 390 -6.38 11.02 8.12
C LEU A 390 -6.01 12.50 7.92
N ARG A 391 -6.58 13.40 8.72
CA ARG A 391 -6.26 14.85 8.65
C ARG A 391 -4.82 15.14 9.04
N TYR A 392 -4.27 14.44 10.03
CA TYR A 392 -2.88 14.59 10.42
C TYR A 392 -1.94 14.17 9.28
N TRP A 393 -2.15 13.01 8.67
CA TRP A 393 -1.35 12.54 7.54
C TRP A 393 -1.44 13.47 6.34
N ALA A 394 -2.64 13.95 6.00
CA ALA A 394 -2.82 14.87 4.88
C ALA A 394 -2.22 16.26 5.17
N LYS A 395 -2.55 16.87 6.31
CA LYS A 395 -2.19 18.28 6.60
C LYS A 395 -0.77 18.44 7.14
N THR A 396 -0.28 17.49 7.94
CA THR A 396 1.00 17.62 8.64
C THR A 396 2.12 16.90 7.91
N ILE A 397 1.84 15.73 7.33
CA ILE A 397 2.84 14.92 6.62
C ILE A 397 2.85 15.22 5.13
N GLY A 398 1.69 15.55 4.54
CA GLY A 398 1.56 15.89 3.11
C GLY A 398 1.07 14.75 2.23
N VAL A 399 0.43 13.73 2.81
CA VAL A 399 -0.14 12.60 2.03
C VAL A 399 -1.27 13.09 1.11
N ASP A 400 -1.29 12.61 -0.14
CA ASP A 400 -2.23 13.01 -1.20
C ASP A 400 -3.50 12.15 -1.26
N GLY A 401 -3.48 10.99 -0.60
CA GLY A 401 -4.60 10.06 -0.58
C GLY A 401 -4.37 8.84 0.28
N PHE A 402 -5.40 8.01 0.38
CA PHE A 402 -5.42 6.83 1.23
C PHE A 402 -6.03 5.64 0.50
N ARG A 403 -5.41 4.46 0.65
CA ARG A 403 -5.99 3.16 0.32
C ARG A 403 -6.42 2.49 1.63
N PHE A 404 -7.71 2.21 1.77
CA PHE A 404 -8.29 1.64 3.00
C PHE A 404 -8.34 0.12 2.89
N ASP A 405 -7.54 -0.53 3.73
CA ASP A 405 -7.57 -1.96 3.97
C ASP A 405 -8.91 -2.42 4.55
N LEU A 406 -9.41 -3.56 4.06
CA LEU A 406 -10.67 -4.22 4.43
C LEU A 406 -11.82 -3.22 4.66
N ALA A 407 -12.02 -2.31 3.71
CA ALA A 407 -12.80 -1.09 3.93
C ALA A 407 -14.26 -1.35 4.30
N VAL A 408 -14.79 -2.53 3.98
CA VAL A 408 -16.15 -2.94 4.35
C VAL A 408 -16.32 -2.99 5.87
N SER A 409 -15.31 -3.40 6.63
CA SER A 409 -15.35 -3.42 8.09
C SER A 409 -15.53 -2.03 8.71
N LEU A 410 -15.11 -0.96 8.02
CA LEU A 410 -15.30 0.44 8.44
C LEU A 410 -16.73 0.96 8.21
N ALA A 411 -17.53 0.22 7.44
CA ALA A 411 -18.84 0.64 6.95
C ALA A 411 -19.96 -0.36 7.30
N ARG A 412 -19.74 -1.19 8.33
CA ARG A 412 -20.77 -2.10 8.86
C ARG A 412 -21.63 -1.39 9.90
N LEU A 413 -22.90 -1.18 9.56
CA LEU A 413 -23.93 -0.79 10.52
C LEU A 413 -24.56 -2.06 11.08
N GLU A 414 -24.36 -2.32 12.37
CA GLU A 414 -24.59 -3.65 12.93
C GLU A 414 -23.81 -4.70 12.14
N TYR A 415 -24.45 -5.71 11.55
CA TYR A 415 -23.76 -6.76 10.80
C TYR A 415 -23.57 -6.43 9.33
N ASP A 416 -24.36 -5.52 8.77
CA ASP A 416 -24.43 -5.30 7.32
C ASP A 416 -23.61 -4.11 6.86
N PHE A 417 -22.99 -4.25 5.69
CA PHE A 417 -22.40 -3.12 4.98
C PHE A 417 -23.47 -2.10 4.56
N THR A 418 -23.18 -0.83 4.74
CA THR A 418 -23.98 0.26 4.17
C THR A 418 -23.12 1.36 3.57
N PRO A 419 -23.39 1.80 2.32
CA PRO A 419 -22.66 2.92 1.70
C PRO A 419 -23.04 4.29 2.29
N HIS A 420 -23.97 4.29 3.24
CA HIS A 420 -24.45 5.46 4.00
C HIS A 420 -23.91 5.46 5.44
N HIS A 421 -22.85 4.71 5.72
CA HIS A 421 -22.26 4.63 7.05
C HIS A 421 -21.74 6.02 7.51
N PRO A 422 -21.93 6.42 8.79
CA PRO A 422 -21.50 7.72 9.30
C PRO A 422 -20.03 8.06 9.07
N PHE A 423 -19.13 7.06 9.13
CA PHE A 423 -17.71 7.25 8.80
C PHE A 423 -17.50 7.72 7.35
N LEU A 424 -18.19 7.10 6.39
CA LEU A 424 -18.11 7.46 4.98
C LEU A 424 -18.64 8.88 4.73
N TYR A 425 -19.67 9.30 5.47
CA TYR A 425 -20.14 10.69 5.43
C TYR A 425 -19.15 11.66 6.06
N ALA A 426 -18.51 11.30 7.17
CA ALA A 426 -17.53 12.15 7.84
C ALA A 426 -16.34 12.47 6.92
N ILE A 427 -15.77 11.48 6.25
CA ILE A 427 -14.66 11.69 5.31
C ILE A 427 -15.10 12.43 4.04
N ARG A 428 -16.30 12.17 3.51
CA ARG A 428 -16.84 12.88 2.33
C ARG A 428 -17.14 14.35 2.62
N ALA A 429 -17.69 14.65 3.79
CA ALA A 429 -18.10 15.99 4.16
C ALA A 429 -16.93 16.85 4.68
N ASP A 430 -15.82 16.23 5.07
CA ASP A 430 -14.62 16.95 5.47
C ASP A 430 -14.00 17.71 4.29
N LYS A 431 -13.77 19.01 4.46
CA LYS A 431 -13.30 19.91 3.40
C LYS A 431 -11.87 19.61 2.93
N LEU A 432 -11.06 18.96 3.76
CA LEU A 432 -9.72 18.51 3.38
C LEU A 432 -9.82 17.11 2.76
N LEU A 433 -10.36 16.15 3.51
CA LEU A 433 -10.31 14.74 3.13
C LEU A 433 -11.15 14.40 1.90
N GLY A 434 -12.31 15.03 1.73
CA GLY A 434 -13.22 14.76 0.61
C GLY A 434 -12.64 15.11 -0.77
N ASN A 435 -11.52 15.84 -0.81
CA ASN A 435 -10.81 16.24 -2.03
C ASN A 435 -9.54 15.40 -2.31
N LEU A 436 -9.19 14.47 -1.43
CA LEU A 436 -8.04 13.58 -1.60
C LEU A 436 -8.42 12.32 -2.39
N LYS A 437 -7.42 11.55 -2.82
CA LYS A 437 -7.69 10.23 -3.40
C LYS A 437 -8.08 9.25 -2.30
N LEU A 438 -9.25 8.62 -2.41
CA LEU A 438 -9.76 7.66 -1.43
C LEU A 438 -10.07 6.34 -2.14
N ILE A 439 -9.22 5.35 -1.95
CA ILE A 439 -9.28 4.02 -2.58
C ILE A 439 -9.73 3.01 -1.52
N MET A 440 -10.72 2.18 -1.83
CA MET A 440 -11.24 1.18 -0.91
C MET A 440 -10.86 -0.21 -1.40
N GLU A 441 -10.35 -1.06 -0.51
CA GLU A 441 -10.44 -2.51 -0.69
C GLU A 441 -11.89 -2.91 -0.40
N PRO A 442 -12.70 -3.24 -1.42
CA PRO A 442 -14.14 -3.21 -1.29
C PRO A 442 -14.69 -4.53 -0.75
N TRP A 443 -13.97 -5.15 0.17
CA TRP A 443 -14.34 -6.39 0.83
C TRP A 443 -13.76 -6.49 2.24
N ASP A 444 -14.19 -7.49 2.98
CA ASP A 444 -13.58 -7.96 4.23
C ASP A 444 -13.86 -9.46 4.39
N THR A 445 -13.42 -10.08 5.50
CA THR A 445 -13.60 -11.53 5.74
C THR A 445 -14.94 -11.89 6.38
N GLY A 446 -15.73 -10.89 6.78
CA GLY A 446 -17.03 -11.07 7.41
C GLY A 446 -18.12 -11.53 6.45
N GLY A 447 -19.21 -12.07 7.00
CA GLY A 447 -20.40 -12.44 6.22
C GLY A 447 -20.89 -11.28 5.34
N GLY A 448 -21.12 -11.56 4.06
CA GLY A 448 -21.52 -10.54 3.08
C GLY A 448 -20.45 -9.46 2.84
N GLY A 449 -19.17 -9.81 2.99
CA GLY A 449 -18.03 -8.90 2.86
C GLY A 449 -17.77 -8.38 1.45
N TRP A 450 -18.05 -9.14 0.39
CA TRP A 450 -17.74 -8.70 -0.99
C TRP A 450 -18.67 -7.57 -1.49
N ARG A 451 -18.13 -6.36 -1.70
CA ARG A 451 -18.89 -5.12 -1.99
C ARG A 451 -18.32 -4.26 -3.11
N THR A 452 -17.55 -4.83 -4.04
CA THR A 452 -17.06 -4.10 -5.23
C THR A 452 -18.18 -3.36 -5.97
N GLY A 453 -17.94 -2.08 -6.27
CA GLY A 453 -18.88 -1.17 -6.92
C GLY A 453 -19.92 -0.56 -5.97
N LYS A 454 -19.94 -0.93 -4.68
CA LYS A 454 -20.97 -0.50 -3.73
C LYS A 454 -20.56 0.70 -2.88
N PHE A 455 -19.32 1.19 -2.95
CA PHE A 455 -18.96 2.44 -2.31
C PHE A 455 -19.45 3.63 -3.15
N ASN A 456 -20.09 4.63 -2.53
CA ASN A 456 -20.58 5.80 -3.26
C ASN A 456 -19.44 6.78 -3.59
N MET A 457 -19.69 7.79 -4.43
CA MET A 457 -18.73 8.91 -4.61
C MET A 457 -18.24 9.46 -3.26
N PRO A 458 -16.97 9.87 -3.10
CA PRO A 458 -15.93 10.01 -4.10
C PRO A 458 -14.97 8.81 -4.18
N PHE A 459 -15.36 7.65 -3.63
CA PHE A 459 -14.43 6.53 -3.46
C PHE A 459 -14.13 5.82 -4.79
N SER A 460 -12.86 5.48 -5.01
CA SER A 460 -12.42 4.48 -5.97
C SER A 460 -12.25 3.14 -5.28
N GLU A 461 -12.26 2.04 -6.01
CA GLU A 461 -12.19 0.70 -5.45
C GLU A 461 -11.20 -0.16 -6.23
N TRP A 462 -10.45 -1.00 -5.53
CA TRP A 462 -9.74 -2.12 -6.15
C TRP A 462 -10.72 -3.00 -6.91
N ASN A 463 -10.39 -3.31 -8.17
CA ASN A 463 -11.24 -4.08 -9.07
C ASN A 463 -10.76 -5.54 -9.20
N ASP A 464 -11.11 -6.37 -8.22
CA ASP A 464 -10.79 -7.82 -8.24
C ASP A 464 -11.37 -8.53 -9.48
N HIS A 465 -12.49 -8.06 -10.03
CA HIS A 465 -13.03 -8.63 -11.27
C HIS A 465 -12.11 -8.35 -12.47
N PHE A 466 -11.48 -7.17 -12.54
CA PHE A 466 -10.47 -6.90 -13.57
C PHE A 466 -9.30 -7.86 -13.42
N ARG A 467 -8.78 -8.01 -12.19
CA ARG A 467 -7.68 -8.92 -11.87
C ARG A 467 -8.00 -10.34 -12.31
N ASP A 468 -9.11 -10.90 -11.82
CA ASP A 468 -9.45 -12.31 -12.01
C ASP A 468 -9.79 -12.62 -13.47
N SER A 469 -10.57 -11.77 -14.15
CA SER A 469 -10.92 -11.98 -15.56
C SER A 469 -9.69 -11.86 -16.48
N THR A 470 -8.79 -10.93 -16.19
CA THR A 470 -7.53 -10.77 -16.95
C THR A 470 -6.61 -11.97 -16.74
N ARG A 471 -6.39 -12.39 -15.48
CA ARG A 471 -5.58 -13.57 -15.15
C ARG A 471 -6.17 -14.82 -15.81
N ARG A 472 -7.48 -15.04 -15.74
CA ARG A 472 -8.10 -16.21 -16.37
C ARG A 472 -7.93 -16.20 -17.89
N PHE A 473 -8.18 -15.08 -18.55
CA PHE A 473 -8.06 -14.98 -20.00
C PHE A 473 -6.63 -15.25 -20.49
N TRP A 474 -5.63 -14.66 -19.83
CA TRP A 474 -4.23 -14.82 -20.23
C TRP A 474 -3.57 -16.09 -19.67
N LEU A 475 -4.04 -16.68 -18.58
CA LEU A 475 -3.34 -17.81 -17.94
C LEU A 475 -4.21 -19.07 -17.97
N THR A 476 -5.18 -19.18 -17.07
CA THR A 476 -5.90 -20.44 -16.87
C THR A 476 -6.67 -20.88 -18.12
N ASP A 477 -7.23 -19.96 -18.91
CA ASP A 477 -7.89 -20.31 -20.17
C ASP A 477 -6.89 -20.86 -21.19
N GLN A 478 -5.64 -20.39 -21.20
CA GLN A 478 -4.61 -20.99 -22.04
C GLN A 478 -4.31 -22.43 -21.60
N ALA A 479 -4.16 -22.67 -20.30
CA ALA A 479 -3.99 -24.01 -19.77
C ALA A 479 -5.18 -24.91 -20.15
N ARG A 480 -6.41 -24.41 -20.06
CA ARG A 480 -7.63 -25.13 -20.47
C ARG A 480 -7.59 -25.47 -21.96
N LEU A 481 -7.30 -24.49 -22.81
CA LEU A 481 -7.22 -24.68 -24.25
C LEU A 481 -6.12 -25.69 -24.64
N ARG A 482 -4.93 -25.65 -24.01
CA ARG A 482 -3.87 -26.66 -24.23
C ARG A 482 -4.34 -28.08 -23.90
N ASN A 483 -5.29 -28.21 -22.97
CA ASN A 483 -5.89 -29.46 -22.56
C ASN A 483 -7.20 -29.81 -23.30
N ASN A 484 -7.58 -29.05 -24.34
CA ASN A 484 -8.85 -29.17 -25.07
C ASN A 484 -10.12 -28.93 -24.23
N TRP A 485 -10.03 -28.10 -23.20
CA TRP A 485 -11.18 -27.61 -22.43
C TRP A 485 -11.63 -26.24 -22.95
N PRO A 486 -12.95 -25.93 -22.94
CA PRO A 486 -13.43 -24.63 -23.38
C PRO A 486 -12.94 -23.51 -22.45
N ALA A 487 -12.64 -22.36 -23.04
CA ALA A 487 -12.31 -21.14 -22.30
C ALA A 487 -13.54 -20.61 -21.54
N GLU A 488 -13.28 -19.95 -20.40
CA GLU A 488 -14.33 -19.35 -19.58
C GLU A 488 -14.55 -17.87 -19.91
N ILE A 489 -13.49 -17.16 -20.30
CA ILE A 489 -13.53 -15.72 -20.56
C ILE A 489 -13.52 -15.46 -22.06
N GLY A 490 -14.57 -14.81 -22.57
CA GLY A 490 -14.72 -14.41 -23.97
C GLY A 490 -14.57 -12.91 -24.21
N MET A 491 -14.83 -12.50 -25.44
CA MET A 491 -14.77 -11.10 -25.88
C MET A 491 -15.57 -10.14 -25.00
N GLN A 492 -16.82 -10.46 -24.62
CA GLN A 492 -17.67 -9.57 -23.82
C GLN A 492 -17.03 -9.18 -22.49
N GLU A 493 -16.48 -10.16 -21.77
CA GLU A 493 -15.95 -9.91 -20.43
C GLU A 493 -14.68 -9.03 -20.50
N ILE A 494 -13.77 -9.33 -21.44
CA ILE A 494 -12.57 -8.52 -21.67
C ILE A 494 -12.92 -7.12 -22.19
N ALA A 495 -13.90 -7.00 -23.09
CA ALA A 495 -14.39 -5.70 -23.53
C ALA A 495 -14.94 -4.86 -22.38
N THR A 496 -15.67 -5.49 -21.46
CA THR A 496 -16.20 -4.84 -20.26
C THR A 496 -15.06 -4.35 -19.34
N ARG A 497 -14.01 -5.16 -19.15
CA ARG A 497 -12.82 -4.78 -18.38
C ARG A 497 -12.03 -3.64 -19.05
N LEU A 498 -11.79 -3.73 -20.36
CA LEU A 498 -11.11 -2.69 -21.16
C LEU A 498 -11.85 -1.34 -21.10
N CYS A 499 -13.17 -1.37 -20.98
CA CYS A 499 -14.02 -0.17 -20.90
C CYS A 499 -14.30 0.29 -19.45
N GLY A 500 -13.46 -0.08 -18.49
CA GLY A 500 -13.49 0.45 -17.12
C GLY A 500 -14.51 -0.21 -16.20
N SER A 501 -15.00 -1.41 -16.54
CA SER A 501 -15.94 -2.18 -15.72
C SER A 501 -17.23 -1.42 -15.38
N SER A 502 -17.90 -0.91 -16.41
CA SER A 502 -19.16 -0.19 -16.26
C SER A 502 -20.26 -1.02 -15.57
N ASP A 503 -20.21 -2.35 -15.70
CA ASP A 503 -21.09 -3.30 -14.99
C ASP A 503 -21.03 -3.16 -13.46
N LEU A 504 -19.89 -2.72 -12.93
CA LEU A 504 -19.67 -2.53 -11.50
C LEU A 504 -19.80 -1.05 -11.08
N PHE A 505 -19.29 -0.13 -11.90
CA PHE A 505 -19.05 1.26 -11.48
C PHE A 505 -19.96 2.30 -12.15
N ALA A 506 -20.73 1.95 -13.17
CA ALA A 506 -21.69 2.86 -13.79
C ALA A 506 -22.96 3.01 -12.93
N SER A 507 -22.87 3.84 -11.88
CA SER A 507 -24.01 4.25 -11.05
C SER A 507 -24.58 5.60 -11.48
N GLU A 508 -25.73 6.02 -10.95
CA GLU A 508 -26.30 7.37 -11.08
C GLU A 508 -26.27 8.03 -9.70
N PRO A 509 -25.71 9.25 -9.52
CA PRO A 509 -25.31 10.26 -10.52
C PRO A 509 -23.91 10.10 -11.17
N GLY A 510 -23.33 8.89 -11.24
CA GLY A 510 -22.10 8.61 -11.99
C GLY A 510 -20.83 8.74 -11.15
N ARG A 511 -20.12 7.62 -10.95
CA ARG A 511 -18.76 7.64 -10.35
C ARG A 511 -17.63 7.83 -11.36
N GLY A 512 -17.93 7.60 -12.65
CA GLY A 512 -16.95 7.62 -13.72
C GLY A 512 -16.03 6.39 -13.72
N ALA A 513 -15.25 6.24 -14.78
CA ALA A 513 -14.37 5.07 -14.95
C ALA A 513 -13.17 5.07 -13.99
N ALA A 514 -12.75 6.23 -13.50
CA ALA A 514 -11.66 6.35 -12.53
C ALA A 514 -11.99 5.73 -11.15
N ALA A 515 -13.27 5.44 -10.88
CA ALA A 515 -13.70 4.69 -9.72
C ALA A 515 -13.15 3.25 -9.70
N SER A 516 -12.76 2.74 -10.86
CA SER A 516 -12.11 1.44 -11.00
C SER A 516 -10.60 1.60 -10.89
N VAL A 517 -10.01 1.03 -9.83
CA VAL A 517 -8.56 0.80 -9.75
C VAL A 517 -8.29 -0.59 -10.30
N ASN A 518 -7.85 -0.65 -11.55
CA ASN A 518 -7.51 -1.89 -12.24
C ASN A 518 -6.11 -2.33 -11.82
N PHE A 519 -5.96 -3.62 -11.51
CA PHE A 519 -4.68 -4.19 -11.11
C PHE A 519 -4.60 -5.66 -11.54
N LEU A 520 -3.38 -6.16 -11.71
CA LEU A 520 -3.12 -7.57 -12.02
C LEU A 520 -2.66 -8.34 -10.80
N THR A 521 -1.94 -7.65 -9.92
CA THR A 521 -1.12 -8.14 -8.83
C THR A 521 -1.04 -7.03 -7.79
N ALA A 522 -0.88 -7.43 -6.55
CA ALA A 522 -0.74 -6.56 -5.39
C ALA A 522 0.16 -7.29 -4.39
N HIS A 523 0.42 -6.68 -3.23
CA HIS A 523 1.17 -7.34 -2.17
C HIS A 523 0.58 -8.69 -1.75
N ASP A 524 -0.76 -8.83 -1.78
CA ASP A 524 -1.45 -10.11 -1.60
C ASP A 524 -1.49 -10.93 -2.90
N GLY A 525 -1.21 -12.23 -2.77
CA GLY A 525 -1.13 -13.18 -3.86
C GLY A 525 0.26 -13.22 -4.51
N PHE A 526 0.30 -13.82 -5.70
CA PHE A 526 1.53 -13.90 -6.49
C PHE A 526 1.91 -12.55 -7.12
N THR A 527 3.23 -12.33 -7.22
CA THR A 527 3.82 -11.40 -8.19
C THR A 527 3.49 -11.80 -9.63
N LEU A 528 3.67 -10.90 -10.60
CA LEU A 528 3.35 -11.19 -12.00
C LEU A 528 4.27 -12.28 -12.57
N ALA A 529 5.53 -12.34 -12.15
CA ALA A 529 6.40 -13.42 -12.56
C ALA A 529 5.91 -14.76 -12.02
N ASP A 530 5.48 -14.80 -10.75
CA ASP A 530 5.06 -16.04 -10.11
C ASP A 530 3.71 -16.56 -10.62
N LEU A 531 2.80 -15.68 -11.03
CA LEU A 531 1.57 -16.05 -11.75
C LEU A 531 1.83 -16.89 -13.01
N THR A 532 3.00 -16.72 -13.63
CA THR A 532 3.39 -17.47 -14.83
C THR A 532 4.31 -18.65 -14.54
N ARG A 533 4.70 -18.85 -13.27
CA ARG A 533 5.71 -19.84 -12.87
C ARG A 533 5.17 -20.91 -11.94
N TYR A 534 4.08 -20.65 -11.22
CA TYR A 534 3.59 -21.54 -10.17
C TYR A 534 2.09 -21.80 -10.29
N ASP A 535 1.70 -23.07 -10.26
CA ASP A 535 0.30 -23.49 -10.15
C ASP A 535 -0.15 -23.57 -8.68
N HIS A 536 0.80 -23.76 -7.78
CA HIS A 536 0.55 -23.91 -6.35
C HIS A 536 1.35 -22.87 -5.55
N LYS A 537 0.78 -22.43 -4.43
CA LYS A 537 1.51 -21.61 -3.46
C LYS A 537 2.57 -22.45 -2.74
N HIS A 538 3.69 -21.82 -2.43
CA HIS A 538 4.85 -22.35 -1.71
C HIS A 538 5.14 -21.41 -0.52
N ASN A 539 4.21 -21.39 0.44
CA ASN A 539 4.26 -20.53 1.63
C ASN A 539 4.95 -21.21 2.82
N GLU A 540 5.69 -22.31 2.61
CA GLU A 540 6.31 -23.08 3.68
C GLU A 540 7.23 -22.22 4.55
N ALA A 541 7.90 -21.23 3.95
CA ALA A 541 8.75 -20.27 4.65
C ALA A 541 8.00 -19.45 5.72
N ASN A 542 6.67 -19.35 5.63
CA ASN A 542 5.84 -18.66 6.63
C ASN A 542 5.68 -19.49 7.90
N GLY A 543 5.93 -20.80 7.87
CA GLY A 543 5.84 -21.66 9.06
C GLY A 543 4.41 -22.10 9.42
N GLU A 544 3.47 -22.05 8.47
CA GLU A 544 2.06 -22.44 8.67
C GLU A 544 1.68 -23.69 7.88
N ASN A 545 2.66 -24.51 7.52
CA ASN A 545 2.49 -25.72 6.71
C ASN A 545 1.74 -25.45 5.38
N ASN A 546 2.00 -24.29 4.76
CA ASN A 546 1.39 -23.84 3.50
C ASN A 546 -0.15 -23.70 3.55
N MET A 547 -0.72 -23.55 4.75
CA MET A 547 -2.16 -23.38 4.96
C MET A 547 -2.62 -21.95 4.69
N ASP A 548 -1.74 -20.98 4.87
CA ASP A 548 -1.98 -19.55 4.68
C ASP A 548 -1.94 -19.12 3.20
N GLY A 549 -2.53 -17.99 2.85
CA GLY A 549 -2.61 -17.47 1.47
C GLY A 549 -3.73 -18.09 0.61
N THR A 550 -4.13 -17.40 -0.46
CA THR A 550 -5.21 -17.86 -1.35
C THR A 550 -4.82 -19.13 -2.12
N SER A 551 -5.77 -20.06 -2.30
CA SER A 551 -5.60 -21.20 -3.21
C SER A 551 -6.11 -20.92 -4.62
N ALA A 552 -6.82 -19.80 -4.83
CA ALA A 552 -7.41 -19.41 -6.11
C ALA A 552 -6.59 -18.28 -6.75
N ASN A 553 -5.40 -18.61 -7.24
CA ASN A 553 -4.46 -17.63 -7.81
C ASN A 553 -4.77 -17.23 -9.26
N PHE A 554 -5.46 -18.10 -9.99
CA PHE A 554 -5.65 -18.03 -11.45
C PHE A 554 -4.32 -17.92 -12.22
N SER A 555 -3.35 -18.73 -11.81
CA SER A 555 -2.00 -18.83 -12.39
C SER A 555 -1.89 -19.98 -13.40
N ASP A 556 -0.78 -20.00 -14.15
CA ASP A 556 -0.40 -21.10 -15.05
C ASP A 556 1.14 -21.18 -15.08
N ASN A 557 1.72 -22.32 -14.68
CA ASN A 557 3.17 -22.55 -14.73
C ASN A 557 3.68 -22.91 -16.14
N PHE A 558 2.82 -23.03 -17.14
CA PHE A 558 3.15 -23.42 -18.52
C PHE A 558 3.86 -24.79 -18.64
N GLY A 559 3.60 -25.69 -17.69
CA GLY A 559 4.06 -27.08 -17.68
C GLY A 559 5.25 -27.37 -16.74
N VAL A 560 5.91 -26.35 -16.17
CA VAL A 560 7.05 -26.52 -15.27
C VAL A 560 6.90 -25.64 -14.04
N GLU A 561 6.74 -26.21 -12.85
CA GLU A 561 6.67 -25.44 -11.61
C GLU A 561 8.01 -24.73 -11.31
N GLY A 562 7.96 -23.43 -11.05
CA GLY A 562 9.11 -22.59 -10.72
C GLY A 562 10.00 -22.23 -11.91
N THR A 563 11.31 -22.09 -11.64
CA THR A 563 12.31 -21.68 -12.64
C THR A 563 12.59 -22.79 -13.66
N THR A 564 12.83 -22.42 -14.92
CA THR A 564 13.15 -23.37 -16.00
C THR A 564 14.25 -22.81 -16.92
N GLN A 565 15.00 -23.69 -17.57
CA GLN A 565 15.96 -23.37 -18.64
C GLN A 565 15.34 -23.52 -20.04
N ASP A 566 14.08 -23.97 -20.12
CA ASP A 566 13.36 -24.06 -21.40
C ASP A 566 12.99 -22.66 -21.90
N SER A 567 13.70 -22.22 -22.95
CA SER A 567 13.49 -20.92 -23.59
C SER A 567 12.09 -20.74 -24.20
N GLN A 568 11.42 -21.82 -24.63
CA GLN A 568 10.06 -21.74 -25.18
C GLN A 568 9.06 -21.43 -24.07
N ILE A 569 9.17 -22.10 -22.92
CA ILE A 569 8.36 -21.79 -21.74
C ILE A 569 8.66 -20.37 -21.25
N GLY A 570 9.94 -19.99 -21.19
CA GLY A 570 10.36 -18.63 -20.86
C GLY A 570 9.66 -17.58 -21.73
N LEU A 571 9.65 -17.79 -23.05
CA LEU A 571 9.01 -16.88 -24.01
C LEU A 571 7.49 -16.79 -23.79
N LEU A 572 6.81 -17.91 -23.58
CA LEU A 572 5.36 -17.95 -23.33
C LEU A 572 5.00 -17.19 -22.05
N ARG A 573 5.77 -17.38 -20.97
CA ARG A 573 5.59 -16.65 -19.70
C ARG A 573 5.77 -15.15 -19.88
N GLN A 574 6.78 -14.74 -20.65
CA GLN A 574 7.00 -13.32 -20.94
C GLN A 574 5.87 -12.71 -21.78
N ARG A 575 5.39 -13.43 -22.80
CA ARG A 575 4.22 -13.01 -23.59
C ARG A 575 2.96 -12.90 -22.74
N ALA A 576 2.74 -13.82 -21.79
CA ALA A 576 1.62 -13.77 -20.84
C ALA A 576 1.70 -12.51 -19.97
N ALA A 577 2.87 -12.28 -19.37
CA ALA A 577 3.11 -11.14 -18.49
C ALA A 577 2.91 -9.81 -19.22
N LEU A 578 3.50 -9.65 -20.41
CA LEU A 578 3.30 -8.45 -21.23
C LEU A 578 1.87 -8.34 -21.78
N GLY A 579 1.22 -9.46 -22.08
CA GLY A 579 -0.20 -9.49 -22.48
C GLY A 579 -1.09 -8.87 -21.40
N MET A 580 -0.90 -9.30 -20.16
CA MET A 580 -1.61 -8.75 -19.02
C MET A 580 -1.25 -7.28 -18.74
N ILE A 581 0.04 -6.91 -18.75
CA ILE A 581 0.48 -5.51 -18.58
C ILE A 581 -0.10 -4.60 -19.68
N GLY A 582 -0.09 -5.08 -20.93
CA GLY A 582 -0.67 -4.39 -22.06
C GLY A 582 -2.17 -4.15 -21.85
N GLN A 583 -2.92 -5.18 -21.47
CA GLN A 583 -4.34 -5.03 -21.17
C GLN A 583 -4.58 -4.03 -20.03
N LEU A 584 -3.81 -4.11 -18.93
CA LEU A 584 -3.90 -3.15 -17.81
C LEU A 584 -3.70 -1.71 -18.28
N LEU A 585 -2.62 -1.44 -19.01
CA LEU A 585 -2.24 -0.09 -19.41
C LEU A 585 -3.04 0.46 -20.60
N MET A 586 -3.73 -0.40 -21.35
CA MET A 586 -4.66 -0.01 -22.42
C MET A 586 -6.13 -0.05 -22.01
N SER A 587 -6.43 -0.32 -20.73
CA SER A 587 -7.78 -0.27 -20.19
C SER A 587 -8.15 1.13 -19.71
N LEU A 588 -9.43 1.48 -19.83
CA LEU A 588 -10.02 2.62 -19.16
C LEU A 588 -10.08 2.37 -17.64
N GLY A 589 -9.90 3.41 -16.83
CA GLY A 589 -9.81 3.33 -15.37
C GLY A 589 -8.42 3.74 -14.86
N THR A 590 -8.16 3.53 -13.57
CA THR A 590 -6.89 3.87 -12.93
C THR A 590 -6.02 2.62 -12.81
N PRO A 591 -4.91 2.46 -13.57
CA PRO A 591 -4.04 1.30 -13.43
C PRO A 591 -3.18 1.38 -12.18
N MET A 592 -3.00 0.24 -11.53
CA MET A 592 -2.05 0.03 -10.45
C MET A 592 -1.07 -1.09 -10.83
N LEU A 593 0.22 -0.82 -10.69
CA LEU A 593 1.30 -1.80 -10.84
C LEU A 593 1.90 -2.10 -9.46
N GLN A 594 2.19 -3.38 -9.22
CA GLN A 594 2.99 -3.80 -8.08
C GLN A 594 4.48 -3.62 -8.39
N ALA A 595 5.22 -3.06 -7.44
CA ALA A 595 6.63 -2.82 -7.61
C ALA A 595 7.44 -4.11 -7.86
N GLY A 596 8.21 -4.08 -8.95
CA GLY A 596 9.07 -5.16 -9.41
C GLY A 596 8.47 -6.01 -10.52
N ASP A 597 7.17 -5.92 -10.80
CA ASP A 597 6.55 -6.65 -11.91
C ASP A 597 7.08 -6.22 -13.28
N GLU A 598 7.52 -4.96 -13.39
CA GLU A 598 8.09 -4.38 -14.60
C GLU A 598 9.39 -5.07 -15.04
N PHE A 599 10.14 -5.68 -14.12
CA PHE A 599 11.35 -6.46 -14.42
C PHE A 599 11.26 -7.93 -13.98
N GLY A 600 10.13 -8.34 -13.39
CA GLY A 600 9.82 -9.72 -13.03
C GLY A 600 10.37 -10.18 -11.68
N ARG A 601 10.14 -9.38 -10.65
CA ARG A 601 10.23 -9.78 -9.24
C ARG A 601 9.52 -11.10 -9.01
N THR A 602 10.09 -11.93 -8.15
CA THR A 602 9.54 -13.21 -7.70
C THR A 602 9.60 -13.27 -6.18
N GLN A 603 8.61 -13.92 -5.58
CA GLN A 603 8.58 -14.36 -4.18
C GLN A 603 8.76 -15.88 -4.09
N GLN A 604 9.30 -16.49 -5.16
CA GLN A 604 9.60 -17.92 -5.26
C GLN A 604 8.39 -18.82 -5.05
N GLY A 605 7.21 -18.35 -5.45
CA GLY A 605 5.96 -19.09 -5.26
C GLY A 605 5.33 -18.87 -3.88
N ASN A 606 5.89 -18.03 -3.02
CA ASN A 606 5.16 -17.56 -1.85
C ASN A 606 4.13 -16.51 -2.29
N ASN A 607 2.85 -16.77 -2.08
CA ASN A 607 1.75 -15.87 -2.45
C ASN A 607 1.18 -15.08 -1.26
N ASN A 608 1.85 -15.14 -0.12
CA ASN A 608 1.43 -14.50 1.13
C ASN A 608 2.67 -14.15 1.95
N ALA A 609 3.59 -13.38 1.40
CA ALA A 609 4.88 -13.11 2.03
C ALA A 609 4.83 -12.07 3.17
N TYR A 610 3.71 -12.03 3.91
CA TYR A 610 3.38 -11.02 4.91
C TYR A 610 4.33 -10.97 6.10
N CYS A 611 4.98 -12.10 6.42
CA CYS A 611 5.95 -12.23 7.49
C CYS A 611 7.40 -12.42 7.00
N GLN A 612 7.65 -12.21 5.70
CA GLN A 612 8.95 -12.44 5.07
C GLN A 612 9.74 -11.14 4.90
N ASP A 613 10.37 -10.65 5.96
CA ASP A 613 11.35 -9.56 5.87
C ASP A 613 12.72 -10.10 5.43
N SER A 614 12.79 -10.58 4.19
CA SER A 614 13.91 -11.33 3.66
C SER A 614 14.05 -11.13 2.14
N PRO A 615 15.10 -11.68 1.50
CA PRO A 615 15.23 -11.67 0.03
C PRO A 615 14.05 -12.29 -0.73
N VAL A 616 13.17 -13.05 -0.07
CA VAL A 616 11.90 -13.49 -0.68
C VAL A 616 11.03 -12.27 -1.04
N SER A 617 11.01 -11.25 -0.19
CA SER A 617 10.17 -10.06 -0.40
C SER A 617 10.92 -8.85 -0.93
N TRP A 618 12.23 -8.73 -0.70
CA TRP A 618 13.01 -7.58 -1.17
C TRP A 618 13.16 -7.59 -2.69
N LEU A 619 13.18 -6.41 -3.32
CA LEU A 619 13.40 -6.30 -4.76
C LEU A 619 14.86 -6.61 -5.11
N ASP A 620 15.07 -7.61 -5.97
CA ASP A 620 16.38 -7.93 -6.51
C ASP A 620 16.69 -7.02 -7.70
N TRP A 621 17.65 -6.11 -7.50
CA TRP A 621 18.11 -5.13 -8.48
C TRP A 621 19.28 -5.62 -9.35
N SER A 622 19.68 -6.89 -9.24
CA SER A 622 20.76 -7.48 -10.06
C SER A 622 20.50 -7.38 -11.56
N TRP A 623 19.23 -7.28 -11.98
CA TRP A 623 18.83 -7.11 -13.38
C TRP A 623 19.43 -5.86 -14.03
N LEU A 624 19.74 -4.81 -13.27
CA LEU A 624 20.35 -3.56 -13.78
C LEU A 624 21.72 -3.78 -14.42
N THR A 625 22.39 -4.89 -14.09
CA THR A 625 23.70 -5.27 -14.64
C THR A 625 23.60 -6.23 -15.82
N LEU A 626 22.40 -6.69 -16.16
CA LEU A 626 22.17 -7.59 -17.29
C LEU A 626 22.19 -6.82 -18.61
N GLY A 627 22.56 -7.51 -19.70
CA GLY A 627 22.53 -6.95 -21.05
C GLY A 627 21.12 -6.62 -21.57
N THR A 628 21.05 -5.97 -22.73
CA THR A 628 19.79 -5.57 -23.38
C THR A 628 18.90 -6.75 -23.78
N GLU A 629 19.51 -7.90 -24.04
CA GLU A 629 18.83 -9.14 -24.43
C GLU A 629 18.25 -9.93 -23.25
N ALA A 630 18.56 -9.53 -22.01
CA ALA A 630 17.97 -10.18 -20.84
C ALA A 630 16.47 -9.89 -20.77
N TRP A 631 15.68 -10.91 -20.48
CA TRP A 631 14.22 -10.81 -20.48
C TRP A 631 13.70 -9.79 -19.47
N GLN A 632 14.39 -9.62 -18.34
CA GLN A 632 14.07 -8.60 -17.34
C GLN A 632 14.20 -7.20 -17.93
N THR A 633 15.30 -6.94 -18.62
CA THR A 633 15.58 -5.67 -19.30
C THR A 633 14.57 -5.38 -20.39
N GLN A 634 14.23 -6.39 -21.20
CA GLN A 634 13.22 -6.28 -22.27
C GLN A 634 11.83 -6.01 -21.69
N ARG A 635 11.42 -6.74 -20.64
CA ARG A 635 10.16 -6.49 -19.94
C ARG A 635 10.10 -5.07 -19.38
N PHE A 636 11.17 -4.61 -18.72
CA PHE A 636 11.24 -3.26 -18.15
C PHE A 636 11.07 -2.18 -19.22
N ARG A 637 11.81 -2.30 -20.34
CA ARG A 637 11.70 -1.37 -21.48
C ARG A 637 10.30 -1.36 -22.07
N SER A 638 9.71 -2.53 -22.25
CA SER A 638 8.36 -2.69 -22.80
C SER A 638 7.29 -2.07 -21.89
N THR A 639 7.33 -2.34 -20.59
CA THR A 639 6.43 -1.75 -19.58
C THR A 639 6.58 -0.24 -19.52
N ARG A 640 7.82 0.27 -19.48
CA ARG A 640 8.12 1.70 -19.52
C ARG A 640 7.55 2.35 -20.79
N LYS A 641 7.79 1.77 -21.98
CA LYS A 641 7.24 2.28 -23.24
C LYS A 641 5.72 2.38 -23.19
N LEU A 642 5.02 1.36 -22.68
CA LEU A 642 3.57 1.39 -22.51
C LEU A 642 3.09 2.48 -21.53
N LEU A 643 3.79 2.67 -20.39
CA LEU A 643 3.46 3.72 -19.44
C LEU A 643 3.54 5.11 -20.09
N HIS A 644 4.62 5.39 -20.82
CA HIS A 644 4.80 6.65 -21.54
C HIS A 644 3.78 6.82 -22.69
N LEU A 645 3.42 5.74 -23.39
CA LEU A 645 2.37 5.76 -24.41
C LEU A 645 1.01 6.09 -23.79
N ARG A 646 0.65 5.45 -22.68
CA ARG A 646 -0.60 5.73 -21.95
C ARG A 646 -0.66 7.21 -21.57
N GLN A 647 0.40 7.75 -20.98
CA GLN A 647 0.46 9.16 -20.57
C GLN A 647 0.26 10.14 -21.74
N ARG A 648 0.64 9.76 -22.96
CA ARG A 648 0.51 10.60 -24.17
C ARG A 648 -0.85 10.46 -24.86
N LEU A 649 -1.48 9.30 -24.79
CA LEU A 649 -2.71 8.96 -25.51
C LEU A 649 -3.95 9.29 -24.65
N ASN A 650 -4.57 10.43 -24.92
CA ASN A 650 -5.74 10.93 -24.16
C ASN A 650 -6.97 10.00 -24.23
N GLN A 651 -7.04 9.09 -25.20
CA GLN A 651 -8.11 8.10 -25.36
C GLN A 651 -8.24 7.17 -24.13
N PHE A 652 -7.18 7.02 -23.34
CA PHE A 652 -7.20 6.23 -22.10
C PHE A 652 -7.56 7.06 -20.85
N HIS A 653 -7.66 8.39 -20.97
CA HIS A 653 -7.88 9.33 -19.85
C HIS A 653 -9.34 9.82 -19.76
N HIS A 654 -10.31 9.04 -20.24
CA HIS A 654 -11.72 9.42 -20.16
C HIS A 654 -12.26 9.27 -18.73
N HIS A 655 -12.97 10.29 -18.25
CA HIS A 655 -13.67 10.22 -16.95
C HIS A 655 -14.99 9.46 -17.03
N ALA A 656 -15.67 9.52 -18.18
CA ALA A 656 -16.94 8.84 -18.41
C ALA A 656 -16.72 7.48 -19.06
N PHE A 657 -17.64 6.55 -18.82
CA PHE A 657 -17.72 5.31 -19.59
C PHE A 657 -18.02 5.59 -21.05
N PHE A 658 -17.47 4.76 -21.95
CA PHE A 658 -17.74 4.86 -23.38
C PHE A 658 -19.18 4.51 -23.73
N THR A 659 -19.80 3.61 -22.97
CA THR A 659 -21.21 3.24 -23.06
C THR A 659 -22.03 4.09 -22.09
N LYS A 660 -23.02 4.84 -22.61
CA LYS A 660 -23.99 5.58 -21.78
C LYS A 660 -25.33 4.88 -21.81
N THR A 661 -25.84 4.57 -20.63
CA THR A 661 -27.25 4.30 -20.44
C THR A 661 -27.99 5.64 -20.47
N THR A 662 -29.01 5.78 -21.30
CA THR A 662 -29.89 6.97 -21.24
C THR A 662 -30.53 7.06 -19.85
N LYS A 663 -31.06 8.24 -19.46
CA LYS A 663 -31.86 8.40 -18.22
C LYS A 663 -33.07 7.43 -18.12
N LEU A 664 -33.43 6.77 -19.22
CA LEU A 664 -34.51 5.78 -19.32
C LEU A 664 -34.01 4.33 -19.32
N GLY A 665 -32.72 4.06 -19.10
CA GLY A 665 -32.19 2.70 -19.09
C GLY A 665 -31.82 2.12 -20.46
N LEU A 666 -32.00 2.87 -21.56
CA LEU A 666 -31.73 2.39 -22.92
C LEU A 666 -30.26 2.59 -23.29
N LEU A 667 -29.63 1.58 -23.90
CA LEU A 667 -28.29 1.65 -24.46
C LEU A 667 -28.27 2.59 -25.66
N SER A 668 -27.40 3.61 -25.64
CA SER A 668 -27.08 4.40 -26.83
C SER A 668 -25.77 3.88 -27.45
N PRO A 669 -25.68 3.77 -28.79
CA PRO A 669 -24.42 3.45 -29.46
C PRO A 669 -23.31 4.40 -28.98
N SER A 670 -22.14 3.85 -28.65
CA SER A 670 -21.00 4.68 -28.27
C SER A 670 -20.45 5.38 -29.51
N GLN A 671 -20.12 6.66 -29.38
CA GLN A 671 -19.34 7.39 -30.39
C GLN A 671 -17.82 7.27 -30.18
N TRP A 672 -17.39 6.62 -29.09
CA TRP A 672 -15.99 6.59 -28.63
C TRP A 672 -15.31 5.25 -28.86
N VAL A 673 -16.06 4.16 -29.01
CA VAL A 673 -15.50 2.82 -29.16
C VAL A 673 -16.24 2.04 -30.24
N ASP A 674 -15.48 1.47 -31.17
CA ASP A 674 -15.93 0.47 -32.13
C ASP A 674 -15.23 -0.87 -31.86
N TRP A 675 -15.93 -1.97 -32.13
CA TRP A 675 -15.41 -3.32 -31.97
C TRP A 675 -15.42 -4.05 -33.30
N TYR A 676 -14.39 -4.85 -33.54
CA TYR A 676 -14.27 -5.70 -34.73
C TYR A 676 -13.79 -7.10 -34.34
N ILE A 677 -14.22 -8.11 -35.07
CA ILE A 677 -13.62 -9.45 -35.05
C ILE A 677 -12.48 -9.54 -36.08
N ALA A 678 -11.73 -10.64 -36.08
CA ALA A 678 -10.52 -10.77 -36.91
C ALA A 678 -10.74 -10.58 -38.42
N ASN A 679 -11.94 -10.83 -38.94
CA ASN A 679 -12.26 -10.62 -40.37
C ASN A 679 -12.58 -9.15 -40.72
N GLY A 680 -12.52 -8.21 -39.76
CA GLY A 680 -12.80 -6.79 -39.95
C GLY A 680 -14.28 -6.39 -39.86
N GLU A 681 -15.19 -7.34 -39.60
CA GLU A 681 -16.61 -7.07 -39.39
C GLU A 681 -16.91 -6.71 -37.92
N HIS A 682 -18.02 -6.01 -37.69
CA HIS A 682 -18.52 -5.78 -36.34
C HIS A 682 -19.05 -7.08 -35.72
N PRO A 683 -18.82 -7.33 -34.41
CA PRO A 683 -19.32 -8.53 -33.74
C PRO A 683 -20.84 -8.60 -33.76
N SER A 684 -21.38 -9.77 -34.07
CA SER A 684 -22.80 -10.10 -33.87
C SER A 684 -23.10 -10.37 -32.39
N ASP A 685 -24.38 -10.45 -32.03
CA ASP A 685 -24.79 -10.84 -30.66
C ASP A 685 -24.18 -12.18 -30.24
N ASN A 686 -24.10 -13.16 -31.16
CA ASN A 686 -23.50 -14.46 -30.86
C ASN A 686 -22.01 -14.35 -30.56
N ASP A 687 -21.28 -13.46 -31.24
CA ASP A 687 -19.84 -13.29 -31.04
C ASP A 687 -19.53 -12.76 -29.65
N TRP A 688 -20.36 -11.84 -29.13
CA TRP A 688 -20.23 -11.31 -27.78
C TRP A 688 -20.32 -12.39 -26.70
N PHE A 689 -21.29 -13.29 -26.83
CA PHE A 689 -21.55 -14.34 -25.82
C PHE A 689 -20.79 -15.65 -26.09
N ASN A 690 -20.07 -15.76 -27.20
CA ASN A 690 -19.26 -16.93 -27.52
C ASN A 690 -17.91 -16.85 -26.81
N THR A 691 -17.67 -17.71 -25.81
CA THR A 691 -16.39 -17.75 -25.07
C THR A 691 -15.20 -18.18 -25.93
N GLN A 692 -15.44 -18.75 -27.11
CA GLN A 692 -14.41 -19.08 -28.10
C GLN A 692 -14.01 -17.86 -28.96
N GLN A 693 -14.78 -16.77 -28.93
CA GLN A 693 -14.40 -15.52 -29.59
C GLN A 693 -13.37 -14.79 -28.71
N ARG A 694 -12.09 -14.98 -29.02
CA ARG A 694 -10.96 -14.47 -28.23
C ARG A 694 -10.00 -13.60 -29.02
N SER A 695 -10.29 -13.39 -30.30
CA SER A 695 -9.49 -12.61 -31.25
C SER A 695 -10.33 -11.44 -31.78
N PHE A 696 -10.03 -10.23 -31.35
CA PHE A 696 -10.84 -9.05 -31.63
C PHE A 696 -10.03 -7.75 -31.56
N VAL A 697 -10.64 -6.66 -32.04
CA VAL A 697 -10.06 -5.32 -32.09
C VAL A 697 -10.98 -4.35 -31.39
N MET A 698 -10.42 -3.54 -30.50
CA MET A 698 -11.05 -2.35 -29.94
C MET A 698 -10.48 -1.12 -30.64
N ARG A 699 -11.33 -0.32 -31.28
CA ARG A 699 -10.96 0.99 -31.83
C ARG A 699 -11.48 2.08 -30.91
N LEU A 700 -10.57 2.87 -30.34
CA LEU A 700 -10.91 4.07 -29.59
C LEU A 700 -10.89 5.27 -30.54
N ARG A 701 -12.05 5.89 -30.72
CA ARG A 701 -12.24 7.03 -31.62
C ARG A 701 -11.89 8.34 -30.93
N SER A 702 -11.37 9.28 -31.70
CA SER A 702 -11.22 10.67 -31.26
C SER A 702 -11.68 11.66 -32.32
N ASP A 703 -12.44 12.69 -31.91
CA ASP A 703 -12.92 13.73 -32.82
C ASP A 703 -11.78 14.65 -33.32
N ASN A 704 -10.69 14.78 -32.55
CA ASN A 704 -9.62 15.75 -32.79
C ASN A 704 -8.21 15.15 -32.76
N LEU A 705 -8.08 13.83 -32.55
CA LEU A 705 -6.81 13.10 -32.51
C LEU A 705 -6.90 11.88 -33.43
N SER A 706 -5.74 11.27 -33.71
CA SER A 706 -5.69 9.95 -34.34
C SER A 706 -6.42 8.91 -33.50
N ASP A 707 -7.17 8.04 -34.16
CA ASP A 707 -7.75 6.86 -33.54
C ASP A 707 -6.65 5.88 -33.07
N VAL A 708 -7.01 5.06 -32.09
CA VAL A 708 -6.11 4.04 -31.52
C VAL A 708 -6.76 2.67 -31.64
N LEU A 709 -6.02 1.64 -32.07
CA LEU A 709 -6.46 0.25 -31.99
C LEU A 709 -5.74 -0.51 -30.89
N VAL A 710 -6.51 -1.28 -30.14
CA VAL A 710 -6.02 -2.37 -29.31
C VAL A 710 -6.44 -3.67 -29.98
N VAL A 711 -5.47 -4.42 -30.51
CA VAL A 711 -5.69 -5.70 -31.18
C VAL A 711 -5.31 -6.82 -30.22
N ILE A 712 -6.24 -7.71 -29.93
CA ILE A 712 -6.06 -8.84 -29.01
C ILE A 712 -6.21 -10.14 -29.81
N ASN A 713 -5.19 -10.99 -29.76
CA ASN A 713 -5.27 -12.39 -30.12
C ASN A 713 -5.11 -13.25 -28.86
N GLY A 714 -6.23 -13.68 -28.28
CA GLY A 714 -6.27 -14.58 -27.13
C GLY A 714 -6.22 -16.06 -27.48
N ASP A 715 -6.07 -16.43 -28.76
CA ASP A 715 -5.90 -17.81 -29.22
C ASP A 715 -4.42 -18.26 -29.11
N GLN A 716 -4.18 -19.57 -29.22
CA GLN A 716 -2.83 -20.14 -29.20
C GLN A 716 -2.12 -20.10 -30.57
N ILE A 717 -2.86 -19.80 -31.63
CA ILE A 717 -2.37 -19.79 -33.00
C ILE A 717 -2.31 -18.36 -33.53
N THR A 718 -1.40 -18.14 -34.49
CA THR A 718 -1.40 -16.91 -35.29
C THR A 718 -2.73 -16.76 -36.02
N ARG A 719 -3.26 -15.55 -36.00
CA ARG A 719 -4.51 -15.17 -36.69
C ARG A 719 -4.23 -13.98 -37.60
N ASP A 720 -4.82 -14.01 -38.78
CA ASP A 720 -4.81 -12.87 -39.70
C ASP A 720 -5.94 -11.92 -39.33
N PHE A 721 -5.60 -10.67 -39.04
CA PHE A 721 -6.56 -9.60 -38.77
C PHE A 721 -6.70 -8.70 -39.98
N LEU A 722 -7.92 -8.47 -40.43
CA LEU A 722 -8.23 -7.36 -41.33
C LEU A 722 -8.50 -6.11 -40.49
N LEU A 723 -7.53 -5.19 -40.44
CA LEU A 723 -7.68 -3.93 -39.71
C LEU A 723 -8.69 -3.00 -40.42
N PRO A 724 -9.30 -2.04 -39.71
CA PRO A 724 -10.22 -1.07 -40.31
C PRO A 724 -9.61 -0.39 -41.54
N HIS A 725 -10.28 -0.51 -42.68
CA HIS A 725 -9.79 -0.13 -44.00
C HIS A 725 -10.00 1.34 -44.36
N ASP A 726 -10.46 2.16 -43.41
CA ASP A 726 -10.72 3.58 -43.63
C ASP A 726 -9.44 4.43 -43.52
N CYS A 727 -8.36 3.89 -42.95
CA CYS A 727 -7.07 4.56 -42.79
C CYS A 727 -5.91 3.57 -42.66
N GLY A 728 -4.67 4.08 -42.68
CA GLY A 728 -3.47 3.29 -42.42
C GLY A 728 -3.15 3.26 -40.93
N TRP A 729 -2.48 2.18 -40.48
CA TRP A 729 -2.17 1.96 -39.07
C TRP A 729 -0.67 1.74 -38.85
N GLU A 730 -0.17 2.32 -37.77
CA GLU A 730 1.22 2.19 -37.33
C GLU A 730 1.29 1.43 -36.01
N LEU A 731 2.10 0.37 -35.95
CA LEU A 731 2.34 -0.38 -34.73
C LEU A 731 3.18 0.45 -33.75
N LEU A 732 2.63 0.78 -32.58
CA LEU A 732 3.35 1.47 -31.51
C LEU A 732 4.00 0.49 -30.53
N TRP A 733 3.31 -0.61 -30.21
CA TRP A 733 3.76 -1.57 -29.21
C TRP A 733 3.10 -2.95 -29.39
N THR A 734 3.81 -4.02 -29.05
CA THR A 734 3.30 -5.41 -29.03
C THR A 734 3.91 -6.21 -27.89
N SER A 735 3.13 -7.14 -27.31
CA SER A 735 3.61 -8.08 -26.29
C SER A 735 4.57 -9.15 -26.82
N GLN A 736 4.79 -9.21 -28.15
CA GLN A 736 5.65 -10.20 -28.80
C GLN A 736 7.14 -9.86 -28.77
N ASN A 737 7.52 -8.57 -28.69
CA ASN A 737 8.90 -8.06 -28.89
C ASN A 737 9.87 -8.39 -27.74
N ILE A 738 9.92 -9.66 -27.31
CA ILE A 738 10.89 -10.19 -26.37
C ILE A 738 11.69 -11.25 -27.13
N HIS A 739 12.88 -10.89 -27.59
CA HIS A 739 13.86 -11.83 -28.12
C HIS A 739 14.66 -12.42 -26.95
N LEU A 740 14.30 -13.62 -26.50
CA LEU A 740 15.20 -14.36 -25.62
C LEU A 740 16.35 -14.90 -26.46
N THR A 741 17.59 -14.48 -26.19
CA THR A 741 18.77 -15.14 -26.78
C THR A 741 18.70 -16.64 -26.49
N PRO A 742 18.78 -17.52 -27.51
CA PRO A 742 18.89 -18.95 -27.28
C PRO A 742 20.16 -19.24 -26.46
N ALA A 743 20.08 -20.18 -25.51
CA ALA A 743 21.27 -20.71 -24.86
C ALA A 743 22.23 -21.26 -25.93
N GLU A 744 23.55 -21.04 -25.78
CA GLU A 744 24.57 -21.61 -26.66
C GLU A 744 24.49 -23.15 -26.63
N GLY A 745 23.78 -23.74 -27.59
CA GLY A 745 23.63 -25.20 -27.60
C GLY A 745 22.50 -25.80 -28.43
N SER A 746 22.07 -25.21 -29.54
CA SER A 746 21.33 -25.96 -30.57
C SER A 746 21.51 -25.33 -31.94
N GLN A 747 22.47 -25.86 -32.71
CA GLN A 747 22.57 -25.59 -34.13
C GLN A 747 21.42 -26.29 -34.86
N GLU A 748 20.44 -25.53 -35.35
CA GLU A 748 19.73 -25.92 -36.56
C GLU A 748 20.28 -25.11 -37.75
N ARG A 749 20.78 -25.84 -38.74
CA ARG A 749 21.30 -25.33 -40.00
C ARG A 749 20.14 -24.77 -40.82
N VAL A 750 20.27 -23.51 -41.23
CA VAL A 750 19.64 -23.01 -42.46
C VAL A 750 20.78 -22.59 -43.37
N ASP A 751 20.96 -23.33 -44.46
CA ASP A 751 21.90 -23.02 -45.53
C ASP A 751 21.34 -21.87 -46.38
N GLU A 752 22.07 -20.76 -46.52
CA GLU A 752 21.96 -19.88 -47.69
C GLU A 752 23.34 -19.34 -48.13
N PRO A 753 23.51 -19.03 -49.44
CA PRO A 753 24.80 -18.95 -50.10
C PRO A 753 25.48 -17.56 -50.06
N THR A 754 26.81 -17.63 -50.15
CA THR A 754 27.85 -16.59 -50.21
C THR A 754 27.68 -15.47 -51.26
N SER A 755 28.00 -14.20 -50.95
CA SER A 755 29.32 -13.54 -51.23
C SER A 755 29.37 -11.97 -51.31
N TYR A 756 30.27 -11.37 -50.49
CA TYR A 756 31.25 -10.25 -50.72
C TYR A 756 30.81 -8.75 -50.92
N PRO A 757 31.69 -7.69 -50.76
CA PRO A 757 32.26 -7.10 -49.51
C PRO A 757 32.44 -5.52 -49.46
N TYR A 758 32.37 -4.88 -48.26
CA TYR A 758 33.01 -3.62 -47.71
C TYR A 758 33.10 -2.29 -48.57
N PRO A 759 33.45 -1.06 -48.05
CA PRO A 759 34.10 -0.67 -46.79
C PRO A 759 33.60 0.61 -46.03
N ALA A 760 34.33 0.89 -44.95
CA ALA A 760 34.28 1.91 -43.88
C ALA A 760 34.24 3.42 -44.20
N GLY A 761 33.85 4.19 -43.17
CA GLY A 761 34.02 5.64 -42.95
C GLY A 761 32.84 6.15 -42.10
N GLY A 762 32.94 6.85 -40.97
CA GLY A 762 33.95 7.78 -40.47
C GLY A 762 33.24 9.10 -40.13
N ASP A 763 33.39 9.54 -38.88
CA ASP A 763 33.15 10.88 -38.32
C ASP A 763 31.81 11.26 -37.65
N ALA A 764 32.01 11.87 -36.48
CA ALA A 764 31.09 12.24 -35.42
C ALA A 764 30.64 13.71 -35.52
N LEU A 765 29.52 14.04 -34.87
CA LEU A 765 29.09 15.41 -34.54
C LEU A 765 28.49 15.47 -33.11
N PRO A 766 28.46 16.65 -32.46
CA PRO A 766 28.72 16.77 -31.02
C PRO A 766 27.54 17.23 -30.14
N SER A 767 27.59 16.75 -28.89
CA SER A 767 27.24 17.30 -27.57
C SER A 767 25.92 18.06 -27.32
N GLN A 768 25.12 17.42 -26.45
CA GLN A 768 24.17 17.98 -25.48
C GLN A 768 24.75 19.15 -24.66
N THR A 769 23.92 20.13 -24.30
CA THR A 769 24.16 21.01 -23.14
C THR A 769 22.85 21.36 -22.43
N SER A 770 23.00 21.56 -21.11
CA SER A 770 22.05 22.08 -20.10
C SER A 770 21.20 21.06 -19.30
N LEU A 771 21.86 20.40 -18.35
CA LEU A 771 21.27 19.98 -17.07
C LEU A 771 22.33 20.20 -15.97
N ASP A 772 22.64 21.46 -15.69
CA ASP A 772 23.49 21.85 -14.54
C ASP A 772 22.77 22.94 -13.76
N ALA A 773 22.10 22.56 -12.67
CA ALA A 773 21.77 23.44 -11.55
C ALA A 773 21.24 22.65 -10.34
N PHE A 774 22.10 21.86 -9.69
CA PHE A 774 21.89 21.47 -8.28
C PHE A 774 23.25 21.48 -7.58
N HIS A 775 23.53 22.55 -6.83
CA HIS A 775 24.69 22.63 -5.94
C HIS A 775 24.22 22.35 -4.50
N PHE A 776 24.71 21.27 -3.89
CA PHE A 776 24.78 21.10 -2.44
C PHE A 776 26.08 20.40 -2.03
N ASP A 777 26.47 20.66 -0.79
CA ASP A 777 27.82 20.50 -0.22
C ASP A 777 28.53 19.17 -0.48
N LYS A 778 29.79 19.29 -0.91
CA LYS A 778 30.71 18.18 -1.19
C LYS A 778 31.48 17.77 0.07
N GLU A 779 30.85 17.09 1.02
CA GLU A 779 31.60 16.31 2.03
C GLU A 779 30.88 14.99 2.40
N SER A 780 30.76 14.09 1.42
CA SER A 780 30.81 12.63 1.65
C SER A 780 30.95 11.90 0.31
N ALA A 781 32.18 11.66 -0.12
CA ALA A 781 32.48 10.95 -1.35
C ALA A 781 32.28 9.43 -1.19
N THR A 782 31.31 8.88 -1.92
CA THR A 782 31.41 7.55 -2.55
C THR A 782 31.26 7.73 -4.06
N THR A 783 32.01 6.90 -4.79
CA THR A 783 32.58 7.05 -6.15
C THR A 783 31.64 7.50 -7.28
N GLU A 784 32.14 8.38 -8.17
CA GLU A 784 31.51 8.83 -9.43
C GLU A 784 31.09 7.67 -10.37
N GLU A 785 31.67 6.48 -10.22
CA GLU A 785 31.30 5.27 -10.98
C GLU A 785 29.89 4.73 -10.64
N GLU A 786 29.36 4.98 -9.43
CA GLU A 786 28.05 4.48 -8.99
C GLU A 786 26.90 5.39 -9.45
N MET A 787 27.16 6.69 -9.60
CA MET A 787 26.23 7.62 -10.27
C MET A 787 26.11 7.33 -11.77
N PHE A 788 27.17 6.79 -12.37
CA PHE A 788 27.17 6.43 -13.79
C PHE A 788 26.23 5.26 -14.06
N LEU A 789 26.18 4.20 -13.24
CA LEU A 789 25.45 2.96 -13.59
C LEU A 789 23.92 3.13 -13.71
N VAL A 790 23.25 3.76 -12.75
CA VAL A 790 21.78 3.97 -12.84
C VAL A 790 21.45 5.04 -13.88
N SER A 791 22.25 6.11 -13.96
CA SER A 791 22.04 7.14 -14.97
C SER A 791 22.35 6.65 -16.38
N THR A 792 23.27 5.71 -16.58
CA THR A 792 23.55 5.06 -17.88
C THR A 792 22.66 3.89 -18.18
N THR A 793 22.12 3.13 -17.22
CA THR A 793 21.08 2.14 -17.53
C THR A 793 19.76 2.85 -17.85
N ILE A 794 19.43 3.94 -17.15
CA ILE A 794 18.29 4.81 -17.49
C ILE A 794 18.56 5.59 -18.78
N ARG A 795 19.76 6.15 -19.00
CA ARG A 795 20.13 6.83 -20.27
C ARG A 795 20.27 5.88 -21.44
N ALA A 796 20.84 4.69 -21.28
CA ALA A 796 20.89 3.69 -22.35
C ALA A 796 19.50 3.09 -22.61
N ALA A 797 18.60 3.08 -21.62
CA ALA A 797 17.18 2.85 -21.86
C ALA A 797 16.47 4.07 -22.49
N GLN A 798 17.03 5.29 -22.42
CA GLN A 798 16.53 6.49 -23.10
C GLN A 798 17.10 6.64 -24.53
N GLU A 799 18.36 6.26 -24.77
CA GLU A 799 19.10 6.43 -26.03
C GLU A 799 18.85 5.28 -27.02
N VAL A 800 18.33 4.13 -26.57
CA VAL A 800 17.97 3.01 -27.46
C VAL A 800 16.52 3.12 -28.00
N ASP A 801 15.73 4.10 -27.55
CA ASP A 801 14.37 4.33 -28.06
C ASP A 801 14.37 4.90 -29.50
N GLU A 802 15.54 5.32 -30.01
CA GLU A 802 15.69 5.92 -31.36
C GLU A 802 16.17 4.95 -32.46
N GLN A 803 16.39 3.66 -32.17
CA GLN A 803 16.91 2.69 -33.17
C GLN A 803 16.03 1.46 -33.48
N GLU A 804 14.74 1.47 -33.15
CA GLU A 804 13.75 0.51 -33.70
C GLU A 804 12.87 1.19 -34.75
N HIS A 805 13.42 1.44 -35.94
CA HIS A 805 12.67 1.89 -37.11
C HIS A 805 12.85 0.93 -38.30
N GLN A 806 12.14 -0.19 -38.24
CA GLN A 806 11.39 -0.68 -39.40
C GLN A 806 9.93 -0.73 -38.95
N LEU A 807 9.17 0.30 -39.31
CA LEU A 807 7.76 0.43 -38.96
C LEU A 807 6.99 -0.67 -39.71
N ASP A 808 6.40 -1.61 -38.97
CA ASP A 808 5.31 -2.47 -39.48
C ASP A 808 4.09 -1.56 -39.71
N VAL A 809 3.96 -1.07 -40.94
CA VAL A 809 2.86 -0.24 -41.40
C VAL A 809 1.83 -1.16 -42.04
N ALA A 810 0.58 -1.09 -41.57
CA ALA A 810 -0.54 -1.73 -42.25
C ALA A 810 -1.25 -0.70 -43.12
N ASN A 811 -1.24 -0.89 -44.43
CA ASN A 811 -2.03 -0.06 -45.34
C ASN A 811 -3.53 -0.42 -45.23
N PRO A 812 -4.43 0.49 -45.64
CA PRO A 812 -5.86 0.20 -45.64
C PRO A 812 -6.19 -1.11 -46.38
N GLY A 813 -6.85 -2.04 -45.70
CA GLY A 813 -7.29 -3.32 -46.27
C GLY A 813 -6.21 -4.42 -46.31
N GLU A 814 -5.03 -4.22 -45.71
CA GLU A 814 -4.04 -5.27 -45.54
C GLU A 814 -4.38 -6.19 -44.35
N HIS A 815 -4.09 -7.47 -44.52
CA HIS A 815 -4.13 -8.44 -43.42
C HIS A 815 -2.84 -8.33 -42.61
N VAL A 816 -2.97 -8.30 -41.29
CA VAL A 816 -1.85 -8.33 -40.36
C VAL A 816 -1.88 -9.66 -39.60
N ALA A 817 -0.80 -10.43 -39.71
CA ALA A 817 -0.64 -11.67 -38.97
C ALA A 817 -0.25 -11.36 -37.52
N ILE A 818 -1.16 -11.61 -36.57
CA ILE A 818 -0.92 -11.42 -35.14
C ILE A 818 -0.70 -12.79 -34.50
N PRO A 819 0.47 -13.07 -33.91
CA PRO A 819 0.73 -14.36 -33.29
C PRO A 819 -0.24 -14.65 -32.15
N GLY A 820 -0.40 -15.95 -31.87
CA GLY A 820 -1.17 -16.39 -30.72
C GLY A 820 -0.69 -15.70 -29.46
N PHE A 821 -1.63 -15.39 -28.57
CA PHE A 821 -1.33 -14.91 -27.24
C PHE A 821 -0.62 -13.55 -27.23
N THR A 822 -1.17 -12.60 -27.99
CA THR A 822 -0.59 -11.29 -28.24
C THR A 822 -1.61 -10.17 -28.07
N ILE A 823 -1.18 -9.05 -27.51
CA ILE A 823 -1.89 -7.78 -27.56
C ILE A 823 -0.97 -6.71 -28.16
N SER A 824 -1.54 -5.85 -29.00
CA SER A 824 -0.79 -4.79 -29.69
C SER A 824 -1.58 -3.50 -29.78
N LEU A 825 -0.83 -2.39 -29.81
CA LEU A 825 -1.33 -1.02 -29.84
C LEU A 825 -0.94 -0.38 -31.16
N TRP A 826 -1.93 0.16 -31.88
CA TRP A 826 -1.74 0.80 -33.17
C TRP A 826 -2.30 2.22 -33.18
N LEU A 827 -1.68 3.10 -33.96
CA LEU A 827 -2.09 4.49 -34.12
C LEU A 827 -2.50 4.77 -35.57
N GLN A 828 -3.59 5.51 -35.75
CA GLN A 828 -4.04 5.97 -37.05
C GLN A 828 -3.03 6.98 -37.64
N ARG A 829 -2.67 6.76 -38.91
CA ARG A 829 -1.79 7.63 -39.71
C ARG A 829 -2.52 8.77 -40.40
#